data_AF-A0A6V8LE78-F1
#
_entry.id   AF-A0A6V8LE78-F1
#
_cell.length_a   1.000
_cell.length_b   1.000
_cell.length_c   1.000
_cell.angle_alpha   90.00
_cell.angle_beta   90.00
_cell.angle_gamma   90.00
#
_symmetry.space_group_name_H-M   'P 1'
#
loop_
_entity.id
_entity.type
_entity.pdbx_description
1 polymer ?
#
loop_
_entity_poly.entity_id
_entity_poly.type
_entity_poly.pdbx_seq_one_letter_code
_entity_poly.pdbx_strand_id
1 'polypeptide(L)'
;MRRIRALSAAAAGLAVTAAVAVWAAWPDAPAYTTENAVVTVRSGPGGDEPVDLDTTLYLPTDRGGPVPAVLLAHGFGGTKESVAADAKDLAGLGYAVLAYTARGFGRSGGEVHLDSPDYEVRDAQRLLDWLAARPEVRKDADGDPRVGVVGGSYGGGLALLLAAQDQRVDAIVPMITWNDLARSFLPESTGRTPVEGVFKKGWAGLFFGNTAGDMAGGAGDPTCGRFARDVCEMYQQVATTGRATQSAVDLLRRSSPAPVLDRIKAPALLIQGEADTLFPLSEADANARGIAAGGTPVRVAWFTGGHDGGDGPQTDRDRVRYLTAQWLDHYVKGAGDAPSNSFTWSRVAGFDAMDRGLVTNGFSVDTYPGLTGTALSQVALTGPTQPIANPPGGNPAAISALPGAGALGSVLPVTDLPGQHAMFDSAPLADAVDIVGAPTVSIRAASPTGEAVLFVKLYDLDENGTGTLPSGLIAPVRLTGLPTDIAQAQPVTVTLPAIVRRIEAGHRLRVSIATSDQGYATPAEPTVYTVGLAGGGVTVPTVTGEPIATTAVLWRWVLVALIAAVALGLAVVVLIARRRHRRTDTSVLPEYAQTPLVVKQLRKEYADGFVAVSKVDFTVERGQVVGLLGPNGAGKTTTLRVLMGLTQPSGGEIFVFGHRLVPGAPVLSRLGALVEGPGFLPHLSGLENLKAYWGRPGARRRTPASTRPSRSPGWATRSTARSASTATA
;
A
#
# COMPACT_ATOMS: atom_id res chain seq x y z
N MET A 1 6.44 45.12 -19.75
CA MET A 1 7.28 44.30 -18.85
C MET A 1 7.11 44.61 -17.35
N ARG A 2 6.99 45.87 -16.89
CA ARG A 2 6.86 46.20 -15.44
C ARG A 2 5.63 45.61 -14.71
N ARG A 3 4.46 45.51 -15.37
CA ARG A 3 3.23 44.99 -14.73
C ARG A 3 3.22 43.47 -14.50
N ILE A 4 3.92 42.70 -15.33
CA ILE A 4 4.03 41.24 -15.17
C ILE A 4 4.94 40.92 -13.98
N ARG A 5 6.06 41.64 -13.82
CA ARG A 5 6.96 41.50 -12.66
C ARG A 5 6.28 41.82 -11.32
N ALA A 6 5.37 42.80 -11.29
CA ALA A 6 4.63 43.16 -10.08
C ALA A 6 3.63 42.07 -9.65
N LEU A 7 2.97 41.40 -10.61
CA LEU A 7 2.05 40.29 -10.34
C LEU A 7 2.82 39.03 -9.91
N SER A 8 3.97 38.75 -10.50
CA SER A 8 4.85 37.66 -10.09
C SER A 8 5.40 37.85 -8.66
N ALA A 9 5.77 39.07 -8.30
CA ALA A 9 6.25 39.40 -6.94
C ALA A 9 5.14 39.28 -5.89
N ALA A 10 3.90 39.69 -6.22
CA ALA A 10 2.75 39.54 -5.33
C ALA A 10 2.38 38.06 -5.12
N ALA A 11 2.43 37.24 -6.17
CA ALA A 11 2.18 35.80 -6.07
C ALA A 11 3.27 35.08 -5.27
N ALA A 12 4.54 35.45 -5.46
CA ALA A 12 5.65 34.92 -4.67
C ALA A 12 5.54 35.32 -3.18
N GLY A 13 5.15 36.57 -2.90
CA GLY A 13 4.89 37.04 -1.53
C GLY A 13 3.76 36.27 -0.85
N LEU A 14 2.69 35.95 -1.59
CA LEU A 14 1.58 35.13 -1.09
C LEU A 14 1.98 33.68 -0.83
N ALA A 15 2.80 33.10 -1.71
CA ALA A 15 3.32 31.73 -1.52
C ALA A 15 4.26 31.63 -0.30
N VAL A 16 5.13 32.63 -0.11
CA VAL A 16 6.03 32.68 1.06
C VAL A 16 5.24 32.89 2.35
N THR A 17 4.25 33.77 2.37
CA THR A 17 3.40 33.97 3.56
C THR A 17 2.56 32.74 3.88
N ALA A 18 2.03 32.04 2.87
CA ALA A 18 1.35 30.76 3.07
C ALA A 18 2.31 29.68 3.60
N ALA A 19 3.52 29.58 3.06
CA ALA A 19 4.53 28.63 3.54
C ALA A 19 4.99 28.93 4.98
N VAL A 20 5.17 30.22 5.33
CA VAL A 20 5.50 30.64 6.70
C VAL A 20 4.33 30.41 7.66
N ALA A 21 3.09 30.63 7.23
CA ALA A 21 1.91 30.32 8.04
C ALA A 21 1.77 28.81 8.28
N VAL A 22 2.04 27.97 7.27
CA VAL A 22 2.07 26.50 7.41
C VAL A 22 3.21 26.05 8.31
N TRP A 23 4.41 26.63 8.17
CA TRP A 23 5.56 26.31 9.01
C TRP A 23 5.36 26.75 10.47
N ALA A 24 4.80 27.95 10.70
CA ALA A 24 4.49 28.45 12.04
C ALA A 24 3.28 27.76 12.71
N ALA A 25 2.42 27.12 11.92
CA ALA A 25 1.34 26.28 12.41
C ALA A 25 1.73 24.80 12.47
N TRP A 26 2.96 24.44 12.08
CA TRP A 26 3.46 23.08 12.19
C TRP A 26 3.72 22.80 13.66
N PRO A 27 3.08 21.78 14.27
CA PRO A 27 3.33 21.47 15.67
C PRO A 27 4.80 21.15 15.88
N ASP A 28 5.38 21.70 16.95
CA ASP A 28 6.69 21.27 17.43
C ASP A 28 6.65 19.76 17.67
N ALA A 29 7.74 19.05 17.33
CA ALA A 29 7.84 17.64 17.63
C ALA A 29 7.61 17.44 19.14
N PRO A 30 6.71 16.52 19.55
CA PRO A 30 6.40 16.34 20.95
C PRO A 30 7.68 16.05 21.72
N ALA A 31 7.95 16.87 22.72
CA ALA A 31 9.19 16.84 23.46
C ALA A 31 9.09 15.83 24.61
N TYR A 32 9.99 14.84 24.63
CA TYR A 32 10.14 13.85 25.68
C TYR A 32 11.61 13.77 26.13
N THR A 33 11.84 13.29 27.35
CA THR A 33 13.17 12.90 27.86
C THR A 33 13.30 11.38 27.87
N THR A 34 14.54 10.87 27.85
CA THR A 34 14.82 9.43 27.98
C THR A 34 15.75 9.16 29.16
N GLU A 35 15.45 8.11 29.92
CA GLU A 35 16.27 7.58 31.01
C GLU A 35 16.62 6.12 30.67
N ASN A 36 17.89 5.86 30.34
CA ASN A 36 18.37 4.49 30.12
C ASN A 36 18.85 3.92 31.47
N ALA A 37 18.41 2.72 31.82
CA ALA A 37 18.79 2.06 33.06
C ALA A 37 18.84 0.54 32.88
N VAL A 38 19.71 -0.12 33.65
CA VAL A 38 19.62 -1.57 33.87
C VAL A 38 18.88 -1.78 35.19
N VAL A 39 17.71 -2.39 35.13
CA VAL A 39 16.87 -2.66 36.29
C VAL A 39 17.04 -4.12 36.69
N THR A 40 17.60 -4.37 37.88
CA THR A 40 17.65 -5.72 38.45
C THR A 40 16.31 -6.05 39.08
N VAL A 41 15.63 -7.07 38.58
CA VAL A 41 14.38 -7.59 39.14
C VAL A 41 14.60 -8.95 39.79
N ARG A 42 13.78 -9.31 40.78
CA ARG A 42 13.75 -10.65 41.37
C ARG A 42 12.58 -11.45 40.81
N SER A 43 12.88 -12.54 40.14
CA SER A 43 11.94 -13.29 39.31
C SER A 43 12.22 -14.81 39.44
N GLY A 44 11.87 -15.59 38.42
CA GLY A 44 11.98 -17.05 38.45
C GLY A 44 10.86 -17.72 39.25
N PRO A 45 10.79 -19.06 39.25
CA PRO A 45 9.71 -19.82 39.89
C PRO A 45 9.60 -19.55 41.39
N GLY A 46 10.74 -19.29 42.04
CA GLY A 46 10.82 -18.91 43.46
C GLY A 46 10.60 -17.41 43.74
N GLY A 47 10.64 -16.57 42.71
CA GLY A 47 10.50 -15.12 42.83
C GLY A 47 11.70 -14.39 43.46
N ASP A 48 12.84 -15.07 43.59
CA ASP A 48 14.05 -14.58 44.28
C ASP A 48 15.29 -14.50 43.37
N GLU A 49 15.21 -15.02 42.14
CA GLU A 49 16.30 -15.04 41.18
C GLU A 49 16.55 -13.64 40.60
N PRO A 50 17.75 -13.06 40.78
CA PRO A 50 18.06 -11.75 40.20
C PRO A 50 18.28 -11.86 38.69
N VAL A 51 17.62 -10.99 37.93
CA VAL A 51 17.87 -10.80 36.50
C VAL A 51 17.97 -9.31 36.18
N ASP A 52 19.00 -8.95 35.41
CA ASP A 52 19.22 -7.58 34.94
C ASP A 52 18.49 -7.36 33.62
N LEU A 53 17.62 -6.36 33.57
CA LEU A 53 16.85 -5.99 32.38
C LEU A 53 17.29 -4.60 31.89
N ASP A 54 17.72 -4.52 30.63
CA ASP A 54 18.06 -3.25 29.99
C ASP A 54 16.78 -2.49 29.61
N THR A 55 16.64 -1.24 30.05
CA THR A 55 15.41 -0.46 29.95
C THR A 55 15.67 0.95 29.43
N THR A 56 14.67 1.53 28.78
CA THR A 56 14.58 2.96 28.47
C THR A 56 13.20 3.47 28.89
N LEU A 57 13.15 4.42 29.82
CA LEU A 57 11.94 5.16 30.14
C LEU A 57 11.87 6.42 29.28
N TYR A 58 10.81 6.56 28.48
CA TYR A 58 10.47 7.75 27.72
C TYR A 58 9.42 8.54 28.50
N LEU A 59 9.66 9.83 28.70
CA LEU A 59 8.82 10.63 29.58
C LEU A 59 8.46 11.98 28.94
N PRO A 60 7.18 12.34 28.83
CA PRO A 60 6.74 13.60 28.22
C PRO A 60 7.27 14.81 29.01
N THR A 61 7.79 15.84 28.33
CA THR A 61 8.39 17.02 28.97
C THR A 61 7.38 18.08 29.41
N ASP A 62 6.23 18.12 28.75
CA ASP A 62 5.13 19.06 28.95
C ASP A 62 4.10 18.58 30.00
N ARG A 63 4.44 17.54 30.78
CA ARG A 63 3.56 16.98 31.80
C ARG A 63 3.35 17.92 32.98
N GLY A 64 2.09 18.16 33.34
CA GLY A 64 1.69 18.92 34.54
C GLY A 64 1.67 18.10 35.84
N GLY A 65 2.05 16.82 35.80
CA GLY A 65 1.97 15.88 36.92
C GLY A 65 2.27 14.44 36.47
N PRO A 66 1.92 13.43 37.30
CA PRO A 66 2.05 12.02 36.93
C PRO A 66 1.16 11.64 35.74
N VAL A 67 1.67 10.81 34.85
CA VAL A 67 0.99 10.39 33.60
C VAL A 67 0.76 8.88 33.57
N PRO A 68 -0.26 8.36 32.86
CA PRO A 68 -0.40 6.92 32.65
C PRO A 68 0.83 6.34 31.95
N ALA A 69 1.10 5.07 32.21
CA ALA A 69 2.24 4.36 31.66
C ALA A 69 1.86 3.40 30.53
N VAL A 70 2.84 3.08 29.69
CA VAL A 70 2.79 1.95 28.76
C VAL A 70 4.04 1.10 28.96
N LEU A 71 3.87 -0.19 29.24
CA LEU A 71 4.94 -1.18 29.14
C LEU A 71 5.00 -1.67 27.69
N LEU A 72 6.13 -1.43 27.03
CA LEU A 72 6.31 -1.75 25.61
C LEU A 72 7.29 -2.91 25.45
N ALA A 73 6.78 -4.05 24.98
CA ALA A 73 7.54 -5.29 24.83
C ALA A 73 7.89 -5.57 23.36
N HIS A 74 9.14 -5.99 23.12
CA HIS A 74 9.63 -6.25 21.76
C HIS A 74 9.25 -7.64 21.25
N GLY A 75 9.27 -7.81 19.92
CA GLY A 75 9.15 -9.13 19.27
C GLY A 75 10.38 -10.00 19.47
N PHE A 76 10.29 -11.28 19.14
CA PHE A 76 11.36 -12.25 19.38
C PHE A 76 12.67 -11.84 18.68
N GLY A 77 13.80 -11.92 19.38
CA GLY A 77 15.10 -11.50 18.84
C GLY A 77 15.31 -9.98 18.73
N GLY A 78 14.32 -9.19 19.15
CA GLY A 78 14.45 -7.74 19.26
C GLY A 78 15.05 -7.29 20.59
N THR A 79 15.11 -5.97 20.77
CA THR A 79 15.50 -5.30 22.01
C THR A 79 14.62 -4.06 22.25
N LYS A 80 14.85 -3.31 23.33
CA LYS A 80 14.19 -2.02 23.56
C LYS A 80 14.37 -1.03 22.38
N GLU A 81 15.45 -1.16 21.61
CA GLU A 81 15.71 -0.36 20.41
C GLU A 81 14.74 -0.69 19.26
N SER A 82 14.29 -1.95 19.15
CA SER A 82 13.37 -2.39 18.09
C SER A 82 12.01 -1.71 18.18
N VAL A 83 11.59 -1.32 19.38
CA VAL A 83 10.30 -0.66 19.66
C VAL A 83 10.47 0.84 19.96
N ALA A 84 11.66 1.40 19.77
CA ALA A 84 11.95 2.79 20.13
C ALA A 84 11.14 3.82 19.32
N ALA A 85 10.72 3.49 18.09
CA ALA A 85 9.85 4.38 17.31
C ALA A 85 8.46 4.49 17.94
N ASP A 86 7.85 3.36 18.28
CA ASP A 86 6.54 3.32 18.93
C ASP A 86 6.59 3.94 20.33
N ALA A 87 7.70 3.75 21.07
CA ALA A 87 7.89 4.39 22.37
C ALA A 87 7.88 5.92 22.28
N LYS A 88 8.49 6.48 21.23
CA LYS A 88 8.50 7.94 20.99
C LYS A 88 7.13 8.45 20.58
N ASP A 89 6.43 7.72 19.71
CA ASP A 89 5.09 8.08 19.26
C ASP A 89 4.12 8.10 20.45
N LEU A 90 4.15 7.07 21.31
CA LEU A 90 3.34 7.01 22.53
C LEU A 90 3.76 8.05 23.58
N ALA A 91 5.06 8.29 23.79
CA ALA A 91 5.50 9.36 24.67
C ALA A 91 5.01 10.73 24.18
N GLY A 92 4.97 10.95 22.86
CA GLY A 92 4.41 12.15 22.28
C GLY A 92 2.89 12.29 22.42
N LEU A 93 2.19 11.19 22.72
CA LEU A 93 0.79 11.19 23.12
C LEU A 93 0.59 11.39 24.64
N GLY A 94 1.67 11.64 25.40
CA GLY A 94 1.61 11.97 26.81
C GLY A 94 1.66 10.77 27.76
N TYR A 95 2.20 9.63 27.32
CA TYR A 95 2.42 8.44 28.16
C TYR A 95 3.85 8.39 28.70
N ALA A 96 4.02 7.86 29.92
CA ALA A 96 5.32 7.37 30.37
C ALA A 96 5.55 5.97 29.77
N VAL A 97 6.48 5.84 28.82
CA VAL A 97 6.68 4.56 28.11
C VAL A 97 7.93 3.87 28.61
N LEU A 98 7.80 2.68 29.18
CA LEU A 98 8.91 1.83 29.55
C LEU A 98 9.12 0.78 28.46
N ALA A 99 10.11 1.00 27.60
CA ALA A 99 10.61 -0.02 26.70
C ALA A 99 11.72 -0.81 27.41
N TYR A 100 11.73 -2.13 27.29
CA TYR A 100 12.76 -2.97 27.89
C TYR A 100 13.16 -4.11 26.97
N THR A 101 14.38 -4.60 27.16
CA THR A 101 14.90 -5.81 26.52
C THR A 101 14.61 -6.99 27.45
N ALA A 102 13.85 -7.98 26.99
CA ALA A 102 13.53 -9.18 27.76
C ALA A 102 14.78 -9.99 28.09
N ARG A 103 14.71 -10.80 29.16
CA ARG A 103 15.80 -11.71 29.56
C ARG A 103 16.28 -12.56 28.38
N GLY A 104 17.58 -12.85 28.36
CA GLY A 104 18.22 -13.63 27.29
C GLY A 104 18.49 -12.86 25.99
N PHE A 105 17.98 -11.63 25.81
CA PHE A 105 18.23 -10.82 24.62
C PHE A 105 19.16 -9.63 24.90
N GLY A 106 19.93 -9.23 23.87
CA GLY A 106 20.81 -8.06 23.94
C GLY A 106 21.66 -8.01 25.21
N ARG A 107 21.52 -6.90 25.94
CA ARG A 107 22.25 -6.61 27.19
C ARG A 107 21.57 -7.13 28.46
N SER A 108 20.35 -7.67 28.36
CA SER A 108 19.66 -8.26 29.51
C SER A 108 20.25 -9.62 29.86
N GLY A 109 20.25 -9.95 31.15
CA GLY A 109 20.70 -11.24 31.67
C GLY A 109 19.68 -12.36 31.51
N GLY A 110 19.99 -13.54 32.05
CA GLY A 110 19.08 -14.69 32.07
C GLY A 110 18.99 -15.46 30.74
N GLU A 111 18.11 -16.46 30.71
CA GLU A 111 17.84 -17.34 29.57
C GLU A 111 16.41 -17.15 29.05
N VAL A 112 16.18 -17.47 27.78
CA VAL A 112 14.88 -17.37 27.11
C VAL A 112 14.03 -18.62 27.42
N HIS A 113 12.87 -18.41 28.04
CA HIS A 113 11.92 -19.46 28.46
C HIS A 113 10.56 -19.37 27.73
N LEU A 114 10.51 -18.68 26.57
CA LEU A 114 9.32 -18.56 25.72
C LEU A 114 8.13 -17.89 26.43
N ASP A 115 8.30 -16.67 26.95
CA ASP A 115 7.28 -15.97 27.74
C ASP A 115 6.73 -16.82 28.89
N SER A 116 7.61 -17.54 29.58
CA SER A 116 7.17 -18.43 30.64
C SER A 116 6.47 -17.64 31.74
N PRO A 117 5.30 -18.12 32.21
CA PRO A 117 4.64 -17.60 33.40
C PRO A 117 5.56 -17.41 34.61
N ASP A 118 6.56 -18.27 34.75
CA ASP A 118 7.47 -18.27 35.90
C ASP A 118 8.74 -17.45 35.69
N TYR A 119 8.97 -16.91 34.49
CA TYR A 119 10.18 -16.14 34.16
C TYR A 119 9.83 -14.80 33.52
N GLU A 120 9.73 -14.69 32.20
CA GLU A 120 9.50 -13.40 31.51
C GLU A 120 8.22 -12.70 31.96
N VAL A 121 7.14 -13.43 32.27
CA VAL A 121 5.91 -12.80 32.78
C VAL A 121 6.13 -12.22 34.18
N ARG A 122 6.88 -12.92 35.04
CA ARG A 122 7.26 -12.39 36.37
C ARG A 122 8.20 -11.19 36.27
N ASP A 123 9.11 -11.17 35.29
CA ASP A 123 9.94 -10.00 35.01
C ASP A 123 9.08 -8.79 34.73
N ALA A 124 8.09 -8.94 33.85
CA ALA A 124 7.18 -7.87 33.52
C ALA A 124 6.35 -7.42 34.73
N GLN A 125 5.88 -8.33 35.59
CA GLN A 125 5.25 -7.96 36.87
C GLN A 125 6.16 -7.12 37.77
N ARG A 126 7.46 -7.44 37.82
CA ARG A 126 8.43 -6.63 38.60
C ARG A 126 8.70 -5.28 37.94
N LEU A 127 8.63 -5.17 36.62
CA LEU A 127 8.66 -3.88 35.93
C LEU A 127 7.41 -3.05 36.21
N LEU A 128 6.24 -3.68 36.42
CA LEU A 128 5.06 -2.97 36.94
C LEU A 128 5.28 -2.46 38.37
N ASP A 129 5.92 -3.24 39.24
CA ASP A 129 6.31 -2.76 40.59
C ASP A 129 7.25 -1.55 40.49
N TRP A 130 8.22 -1.60 39.57
CA TRP A 130 9.14 -0.51 39.32
C TRP A 130 8.41 0.75 38.82
N LEU A 131 7.49 0.61 37.87
CA LEU A 131 6.63 1.70 37.38
C LEU A 131 5.78 2.29 38.51
N ALA A 132 5.19 1.44 39.37
CA ALA A 132 4.40 1.88 40.52
C ALA A 132 5.22 2.66 41.55
N ALA A 133 6.53 2.45 41.62
CA ALA A 133 7.43 3.21 42.48
C ALA A 133 7.80 4.59 41.92
N ARG A 134 7.61 4.84 40.62
CA ARG A 134 7.98 6.10 39.97
C ARG A 134 7.01 7.23 40.36
N PRO A 135 7.50 8.42 40.77
CA PRO A 135 6.64 9.57 41.04
C PRO A 135 6.01 10.16 39.78
N GLU A 136 6.58 9.90 38.60
CA GLU A 136 6.09 10.43 37.32
C GLU A 136 4.97 9.58 36.72
N VAL A 137 4.70 8.40 37.28
CA VAL A 137 3.67 7.47 36.82
C VAL A 137 2.40 7.63 37.66
N ARG A 138 1.27 7.79 36.98
CA ARG A 138 -0.07 7.81 37.60
C ARG A 138 -0.39 6.43 38.17
N LYS A 139 -1.06 6.41 39.32
CA LYS A 139 -1.40 5.19 40.05
C LYS A 139 -2.89 5.20 40.34
N ASP A 140 -3.52 4.03 40.25
CA ASP A 140 -4.93 3.85 40.62
C ASP A 140 -5.06 3.48 42.11
N ALA A 141 -4.04 2.84 42.67
CA ALA A 141 -3.86 2.60 44.10
C ALA A 141 -2.37 2.50 44.48
N ASP A 142 -2.05 2.38 45.77
CA ASP A 142 -0.68 2.17 46.22
C ASP A 142 -0.11 0.85 45.66
N GLY A 143 0.97 0.93 44.89
CA GLY A 143 1.57 -0.22 44.21
C GLY A 143 0.87 -0.64 42.91
N ASP A 144 -0.13 0.12 42.47
CA ASP A 144 -0.95 -0.16 41.27
C ASP A 144 -0.79 0.96 40.23
N PRO A 145 0.14 0.81 39.26
CA PRO A 145 0.35 1.82 38.25
C PRO A 145 -0.76 1.78 37.20
N ARG A 146 -1.24 2.94 36.77
CA ARG A 146 -2.13 3.01 35.61
C ARG A 146 -1.33 2.67 34.35
N VAL A 147 -1.49 1.48 33.79
CA VAL A 147 -0.60 0.93 32.77
C VAL A 147 -1.31 0.13 31.68
N GLY A 148 -0.99 0.44 30.42
CA GLY A 148 -1.28 -0.40 29.27
C GLY A 148 -0.07 -1.26 28.89
N VAL A 149 -0.29 -2.42 28.27
CA VAL A 149 0.80 -3.26 27.74
C VAL A 149 0.65 -3.43 26.23
N VAL A 150 1.69 -3.09 25.48
CA VAL A 150 1.69 -3.11 24.02
C VAL A 150 2.88 -3.94 23.54
N GLY A 151 2.67 -4.78 22.55
CA GLY A 151 3.75 -5.56 21.97
C GLY A 151 3.33 -6.38 20.76
N GLY A 152 4.27 -6.59 19.85
CA GLY A 152 4.11 -7.46 18.68
C GLY A 152 4.82 -8.79 18.86
N SER A 153 4.31 -9.86 18.25
CA SER A 153 4.91 -11.18 18.25
C SER A 153 5.12 -11.68 19.67
N TYR A 154 6.37 -11.90 20.11
CA TYR A 154 6.75 -12.21 21.48
C TYR A 154 6.15 -11.23 22.51
N GLY A 155 6.35 -9.91 22.31
CA GLY A 155 5.77 -8.91 23.21
C GLY A 155 4.23 -8.93 23.28
N GLY A 156 3.56 -9.40 22.23
CA GLY A 156 2.11 -9.61 22.25
C GLY A 156 1.69 -10.82 23.08
N GLY A 157 2.49 -11.88 23.07
CA GLY A 157 2.29 -13.09 23.87
C GLY A 157 2.47 -12.77 25.35
N LEU A 158 3.54 -12.04 25.68
CA LEU A 158 3.75 -11.46 26.99
C LEU A 158 2.55 -10.59 27.44
N ALA A 159 2.05 -9.69 26.60
CA ALA A 159 0.92 -8.82 26.97
C ALA A 159 -0.31 -9.64 27.40
N LEU A 160 -0.65 -10.70 26.66
CA LEU A 160 -1.74 -11.62 26.98
C LEU A 160 -1.49 -12.37 28.30
N LEU A 161 -0.30 -12.96 28.45
CA LEU A 161 0.06 -13.77 29.62
C LEU A 161 0.20 -12.93 30.90
N LEU A 162 0.73 -11.72 30.80
CA LEU A 162 0.83 -10.77 31.91
C LEU A 162 -0.55 -10.33 32.37
N ALA A 163 -1.43 -9.92 31.46
CA ALA A 163 -2.79 -9.52 31.82
C ALA A 163 -3.64 -10.66 32.41
N ALA A 164 -3.30 -11.92 32.10
CA ALA A 164 -3.92 -13.08 32.72
C ALA A 164 -3.44 -13.33 34.16
N GLN A 165 -2.24 -12.87 34.52
CA GLN A 165 -1.60 -13.12 35.82
C GLN A 165 -1.57 -11.92 36.77
N ASP A 166 -1.59 -10.71 36.23
CA ASP A 166 -1.51 -9.46 36.99
C ASP A 166 -2.69 -8.55 36.62
N GLN A 167 -3.59 -8.35 37.59
CA GLN A 167 -4.83 -7.60 37.39
C GLN A 167 -4.62 -6.08 37.41
N ARG A 168 -3.38 -5.60 37.62
CA ARG A 168 -3.00 -4.19 37.51
C ARG A 168 -2.90 -3.69 36.07
N VAL A 169 -2.93 -4.59 35.08
CA VAL A 169 -2.90 -4.19 33.67
C VAL A 169 -4.28 -3.65 33.26
N ASP A 170 -4.34 -2.37 32.87
CA ASP A 170 -5.60 -1.69 32.53
C ASP A 170 -6.09 -2.01 31.11
N ALA A 171 -5.18 -2.24 30.17
CA ALA A 171 -5.51 -2.55 28.79
C ALA A 171 -4.33 -3.22 28.07
N ILE A 172 -4.62 -4.04 27.06
CA ILE A 172 -3.59 -4.67 26.24
C ILE A 172 -3.79 -4.45 24.74
N VAL A 173 -2.69 -4.30 24.02
CA VAL A 173 -2.64 -4.25 22.55
C VAL A 173 -1.64 -5.31 22.03
N PRO A 174 -2.01 -6.60 22.09
CA PRO A 174 -1.24 -7.69 21.49
C PRO A 174 -1.35 -7.66 19.96
N MET A 175 -0.20 -7.70 19.29
CA MET A 175 -0.12 -7.66 17.83
C MET A 175 0.59 -8.90 17.30
N ILE A 176 0.13 -9.45 16.17
CA ILE A 176 0.76 -10.55 15.41
C ILE A 176 1.27 -11.68 16.32
N THR A 177 0.45 -12.17 17.25
CA THR A 177 0.91 -13.10 18.31
C THR A 177 0.11 -14.39 18.36
N TRP A 178 0.58 -15.35 19.15
CA TRP A 178 -0.04 -16.67 19.28
C TRP A 178 -1.17 -16.70 20.31
N ASN A 179 -2.00 -17.73 20.17
CA ASN A 179 -2.87 -18.27 21.19
C ASN A 179 -2.26 -19.56 21.78
N ASP A 180 -1.75 -20.45 20.92
CA ASP A 180 -1.14 -21.73 21.31
C ASP A 180 0.15 -21.97 20.51
N LEU A 181 1.31 -21.89 21.17
CA LEU A 181 2.62 -22.13 20.55
C LEU A 181 2.75 -23.55 20.02
N ALA A 182 2.13 -24.55 20.67
CA ALA A 182 2.16 -25.91 20.19
C ALA A 182 1.44 -26.01 18.84
N ARG A 183 0.27 -25.38 18.68
CA ARG A 183 -0.43 -25.31 17.38
C ARG A 183 0.33 -24.48 16.36
N SER A 184 1.06 -23.44 16.79
CA SER A 184 1.83 -22.58 15.90
C SER A 184 3.04 -23.31 15.29
N PHE A 185 3.75 -24.13 16.07
CA PHE A 185 4.91 -24.90 15.60
C PHE A 185 4.56 -26.31 15.09
N LEU A 186 3.44 -26.88 15.53
CA LEU A 186 2.94 -28.20 15.14
C LEU A 186 1.48 -28.10 14.69
N PRO A 187 1.20 -27.33 13.63
CA PRO A 187 -0.16 -27.17 13.13
C PRO A 187 -0.76 -28.49 12.66
N GLU A 188 -2.06 -28.62 12.89
CA GLU A 188 -2.89 -29.73 12.42
C GLU A 188 -4.26 -29.17 12.02
N SER A 189 -4.56 -29.20 10.72
CA SER A 189 -5.67 -28.44 10.14
C SER A 189 -6.99 -29.20 10.10
N THR A 190 -7.09 -30.37 10.73
CA THR A 190 -8.32 -31.19 10.81
C THR A 190 -8.98 -31.15 12.20
N GLY A 191 -8.39 -30.38 13.12
CA GLY A 191 -8.87 -30.24 14.50
C GLY A 191 -8.26 -31.25 15.47
N ARG A 192 -7.30 -32.07 15.03
CA ARG A 192 -6.56 -32.97 15.92
C ARG A 192 -5.59 -32.21 16.83
N THR A 193 -4.93 -32.96 17.70
CA THR A 193 -4.02 -32.39 18.69
C THR A 193 -2.66 -32.01 18.06
N PRO A 194 -1.92 -31.04 18.63
CA PRO A 194 -0.57 -30.68 18.15
C PRO A 194 0.45 -31.81 18.18
N VAL A 195 0.25 -32.86 19.00
CA VAL A 195 1.10 -34.06 19.01
C VAL A 195 1.05 -34.77 17.66
N GLU A 196 -0.10 -34.72 16.99
CA GLU A 196 -0.32 -35.27 15.65
C GLU A 196 0.02 -34.26 14.55
N GLY A 197 0.47 -33.05 14.90
CA GLY A 197 0.74 -31.99 13.95
C GLY A 197 1.94 -32.25 13.03
N VAL A 198 2.12 -31.32 12.10
CA VAL A 198 3.27 -31.29 11.19
C VAL A 198 4.26 -30.24 11.69
N PHE A 199 5.50 -30.65 11.97
CA PHE A 199 6.50 -29.73 12.48
C PHE A 199 6.85 -28.64 11.45
N LYS A 200 6.64 -27.37 11.82
CA LYS A 200 6.92 -26.16 11.03
C LYS A 200 8.41 -25.81 11.12
N LYS A 201 9.25 -26.66 10.51
CA LYS A 201 10.72 -26.60 10.62
C LYS A 201 11.34 -25.28 10.16
N GLY A 202 10.76 -24.59 9.18
CA GLY A 202 11.30 -23.33 8.66
C GLY A 202 11.29 -22.23 9.73
N TRP A 203 10.11 -21.96 10.30
CA TRP A 203 9.97 -20.98 11.38
C TRP A 203 10.66 -21.41 12.67
N ALA A 204 10.55 -22.69 13.06
CA ALA A 204 11.24 -23.19 14.24
C ALA A 204 12.77 -23.05 14.09
N GLY A 205 13.33 -23.36 12.92
CA GLY A 205 14.76 -23.19 12.65
C GLY A 205 15.22 -21.74 12.78
N LEU A 206 14.44 -20.77 12.27
CA LEU A 206 14.74 -19.35 12.49
C LEU A 206 14.62 -18.97 13.96
N PHE A 207 13.51 -19.32 14.60
CA PHE A 207 13.23 -18.93 15.98
C PHE A 207 14.30 -19.46 16.95
N PHE A 208 14.66 -20.74 16.82
CA PHE A 208 15.64 -21.38 17.69
C PHE A 208 17.09 -21.16 17.26
N GLY A 209 17.33 -20.85 15.97
CA GLY A 209 18.66 -20.59 15.43
C GLY A 209 19.12 -19.13 15.54
N ASN A 210 18.21 -18.15 15.55
CA ASN A 210 18.57 -16.73 15.53
C ASN A 210 19.12 -16.21 16.87
N THR A 211 18.85 -16.89 17.99
CA THR A 211 19.46 -16.58 19.29
C THR A 211 20.94 -16.96 19.37
N ALA A 212 21.45 -17.74 18.42
CA ALA A 212 22.88 -18.02 18.28
C ALA A 212 23.64 -16.85 17.61
N GLY A 213 22.94 -15.92 16.93
CA GLY A 213 23.54 -14.76 16.26
C GLY A 213 23.83 -13.57 17.20
N ASP A 214 23.10 -13.47 18.32
CA ASP A 214 23.18 -12.36 19.29
C ASP A 214 24.28 -12.58 20.35
N MET A 215 25.33 -13.34 19.99
CA MET A 215 26.50 -13.68 20.81
C MET A 215 27.43 -12.49 21.11
N ALA A 216 26.95 -11.26 20.96
CA ALA A 216 27.64 -10.05 21.41
C ALA A 216 27.57 -9.93 22.95
N GLY A 217 28.17 -10.88 23.68
CA GLY A 217 28.46 -10.69 25.10
C GLY A 217 28.57 -11.91 26.02
N GLY A 218 28.37 -13.16 25.58
CA GLY A 218 28.49 -14.31 26.49
C GLY A 218 28.36 -15.69 25.83
N ALA A 219 28.82 -16.73 26.54
CA ALA A 219 28.79 -18.13 26.12
C ALA A 219 27.35 -18.69 26.09
N GLY A 220 26.67 -18.57 24.94
CA GLY A 220 25.48 -19.36 24.63
C GLY A 220 25.86 -20.76 24.13
N ASP A 221 24.94 -21.71 24.27
CA ASP A 221 25.08 -23.03 23.66
C ASP A 221 25.13 -22.88 22.13
N PRO A 222 26.12 -23.44 21.42
CA PRO A 222 26.21 -23.29 19.97
C PRO A 222 25.03 -23.90 19.19
N THR A 223 24.23 -24.76 19.84
CA THR A 223 23.05 -25.44 19.29
C THR A 223 21.77 -24.65 19.54
N CYS A 224 21.68 -23.92 20.66
CA CYS A 224 20.44 -23.30 21.13
C CYS A 224 20.61 -21.88 21.70
N GLY A 225 21.76 -21.23 21.50
CA GLY A 225 22.03 -19.88 21.98
C GLY A 225 21.78 -19.72 23.49
N ARG A 226 20.89 -18.77 23.83
CA ARG A 226 20.51 -18.43 25.22
C ARG A 226 19.15 -19.01 25.63
N PHE A 227 18.65 -20.01 24.94
CA PHE A 227 17.43 -20.70 25.39
C PHE A 227 17.66 -21.48 26.67
N ALA A 228 16.64 -21.52 27.51
CA ALA A 228 16.60 -22.40 28.66
C ALA A 228 16.80 -23.86 28.22
N ARG A 229 17.44 -24.65 29.08
CA ARG A 229 17.84 -26.02 28.76
C ARG A 229 16.67 -26.91 28.32
N ASP A 230 15.54 -26.83 29.00
CA ASP A 230 14.35 -27.65 28.69
C ASP A 230 13.72 -27.27 27.34
N VAL A 231 13.70 -25.97 27.01
CA VAL A 231 13.29 -25.45 25.70
C VAL A 231 14.22 -25.94 24.60
N CYS A 232 15.52 -25.89 24.83
CA CYS A 232 16.53 -26.38 23.89
C CYS A 232 16.40 -27.90 23.64
N GLU A 233 16.31 -28.70 24.70
CA GLU A 233 16.15 -30.17 24.60
C GLU A 233 14.85 -30.53 23.85
N MET A 234 13.76 -29.81 24.14
CA MET A 234 12.49 -29.95 23.42
C MET A 234 12.66 -29.66 21.92
N TYR A 235 13.23 -28.52 21.56
CA TYR A 235 13.43 -28.16 20.16
C TYR A 235 14.28 -29.19 19.42
N GLN A 236 15.41 -29.61 20.00
CA GLN A 236 16.29 -30.61 19.40
C GLN A 236 15.56 -31.94 19.16
N GLN A 237 14.76 -32.41 20.12
CA GLN A 237 13.96 -33.62 19.98
C GLN A 237 12.96 -33.52 18.83
N VAL A 238 12.19 -32.42 18.78
CA VAL A 238 11.16 -32.23 17.75
C VAL A 238 11.79 -32.01 16.37
N ALA A 239 12.88 -31.23 16.29
CA ALA A 239 13.57 -30.95 15.04
C ALA A 239 14.26 -32.19 14.45
N THR A 240 14.79 -33.08 15.30
CA THR A 240 15.44 -34.32 14.84
C THR A 240 14.43 -35.33 14.31
N THR A 241 13.27 -35.44 14.96
CA THR A 241 12.27 -36.47 14.62
C THR A 241 11.17 -35.98 13.68
N GLY A 242 10.99 -34.66 13.55
CA GLY A 242 9.84 -34.06 12.87
C GLY A 242 8.50 -34.32 13.57
N ARG A 243 8.51 -34.82 14.81
CA ARG A 243 7.33 -35.17 15.60
C ARG A 243 7.42 -34.62 17.01
N ALA A 244 6.27 -34.21 17.55
CA ALA A 244 6.19 -33.78 18.93
C ALA A 244 5.90 -34.93 19.89
N THR A 245 6.42 -34.78 21.10
CA THR A 245 6.01 -35.57 22.27
C THR A 245 4.95 -34.79 23.05
N GLN A 246 4.18 -35.49 23.91
CA GLN A 246 3.23 -34.81 24.79
C GLN A 246 3.94 -33.80 25.71
N SER A 247 5.12 -34.13 26.21
CA SER A 247 5.92 -33.21 27.04
C SER A 247 6.36 -31.94 26.29
N ALA A 248 6.69 -32.05 25.00
CA ALA A 248 6.99 -30.89 24.16
C ALA A 248 5.76 -29.98 24.00
N VAL A 249 4.60 -30.58 23.73
CA VAL A 249 3.31 -29.85 23.64
C VAL A 249 2.96 -29.19 24.96
N ASP A 250 3.16 -29.88 26.10
CA ASP A 250 2.88 -29.33 27.42
C ASP A 250 3.81 -28.15 27.77
N LEU A 251 5.09 -28.22 27.40
CA LEU A 251 6.04 -27.11 27.56
C LEU A 251 5.58 -25.88 26.77
N LEU A 252 5.30 -26.03 25.47
CA LEU A 252 4.82 -24.93 24.62
C LEU A 252 3.48 -24.35 25.10
N ARG A 253 2.59 -25.20 25.61
CA ARG A 253 1.28 -24.77 26.14
C ARG A 253 1.38 -24.01 27.47
N ARG A 254 2.38 -24.28 28.32
CA ARG A 254 2.62 -23.46 29.51
C ARG A 254 2.94 -22.01 29.15
N SER A 255 3.61 -21.82 28.03
CA SER A 255 3.97 -20.55 27.40
C SER A 255 2.88 -19.98 26.46
N SER A 256 1.64 -20.44 26.58
CA SER A 256 0.55 -20.08 25.66
C SER A 256 -0.60 -19.39 26.39
N PRO A 257 -1.20 -18.34 25.82
CA PRO A 257 -2.40 -17.70 26.38
C PRO A 257 -3.62 -18.62 26.46
N ALA A 258 -3.77 -19.60 25.57
CA ALA A 258 -4.96 -20.43 25.43
C ALA A 258 -5.56 -20.96 26.75
N PRO A 259 -4.79 -21.47 27.73
CA PRO A 259 -5.33 -22.02 28.98
C PRO A 259 -5.72 -20.96 30.02
N VAL A 260 -5.45 -19.67 29.77
CA VAL A 260 -5.59 -18.60 30.77
C VAL A 260 -6.37 -17.37 30.28
N LEU A 261 -6.96 -17.42 29.08
CA LEU A 261 -7.70 -16.29 28.50
C LEU A 261 -8.88 -15.83 29.35
N ASP A 262 -9.52 -16.73 30.09
CA ASP A 262 -10.65 -16.45 30.98
C ASP A 262 -10.28 -15.55 32.17
N ARG A 263 -8.98 -15.51 32.51
CA ARG A 263 -8.41 -14.68 33.58
C ARG A 263 -8.08 -13.25 33.13
N ILE A 264 -8.07 -12.98 31.83
CA ILE A 264 -7.78 -11.65 31.29
C ILE A 264 -9.00 -10.74 31.51
N LYS A 265 -8.84 -9.74 32.38
CA LYS A 265 -9.86 -8.70 32.65
C LYS A 265 -9.56 -7.36 31.98
N ALA A 266 -8.32 -7.16 31.55
CA ALA A 266 -7.90 -6.02 30.75
C ALA A 266 -8.58 -6.04 29.37
N PRO A 267 -9.29 -4.98 28.95
CA PRO A 267 -9.77 -4.81 27.59
C PRO A 267 -8.65 -5.01 26.57
N ALA A 268 -8.91 -5.84 25.54
CA ALA A 268 -7.91 -6.26 24.56
C ALA A 268 -8.21 -5.75 23.13
N LEU A 269 -7.24 -5.07 22.52
CA LEU A 269 -7.20 -4.81 21.08
C LEU A 269 -6.24 -5.80 20.41
N LEU A 270 -6.78 -6.78 19.70
CA LEU A 270 -6.03 -7.80 18.97
C LEU A 270 -5.78 -7.34 17.53
N ILE A 271 -4.53 -7.12 17.16
CA ILE A 271 -4.15 -6.71 15.79
C ILE A 271 -3.38 -7.85 15.12
N GLN A 272 -3.89 -8.43 14.04
CA GLN A 272 -3.28 -9.60 13.39
C GLN A 272 -2.98 -9.37 11.91
N GLY A 273 -1.86 -9.92 11.45
CA GLY A 273 -1.43 -9.82 10.05
C GLY A 273 -2.05 -10.90 9.17
N GLU A 274 -2.52 -10.52 7.99
CA GLU A 274 -3.03 -11.41 6.94
C GLU A 274 -1.91 -12.19 6.24
N ALA A 275 -0.68 -11.68 6.28
CA ALA A 275 0.53 -12.33 5.79
C ALA A 275 1.41 -12.79 6.96
N ASP A 276 0.84 -13.70 7.75
CA ASP A 276 1.49 -14.31 8.91
C ASP A 276 1.35 -15.84 8.87
N THR A 277 2.40 -16.51 8.42
CA THR A 277 2.50 -17.97 8.36
C THR A 277 3.04 -18.57 9.66
N LEU A 278 3.53 -17.74 10.59
CA LEU A 278 3.95 -18.17 11.93
C LEU A 278 2.73 -18.27 12.86
N PHE A 279 2.05 -17.13 13.04
CA PHE A 279 0.84 -16.96 13.85
C PHE A 279 -0.30 -16.50 12.94
N PRO A 280 -1.03 -17.44 12.30
CA PRO A 280 -2.10 -17.09 11.37
C PRO A 280 -3.26 -16.37 12.07
N LEU A 281 -4.17 -15.78 11.28
CA LEU A 281 -5.37 -15.09 11.77
C LEU A 281 -6.21 -15.92 12.78
N SER A 282 -6.11 -17.25 12.74
CA SER A 282 -6.77 -18.14 13.70
C SER A 282 -6.28 -18.00 15.14
N GLU A 283 -5.03 -17.58 15.35
CA GLU A 283 -4.50 -17.34 16.69
C GLU A 283 -5.20 -16.14 17.34
N ALA A 284 -5.34 -15.04 16.59
CA ALA A 284 -6.08 -13.87 17.07
C ALA A 284 -7.57 -14.14 17.25
N ASP A 285 -8.21 -14.95 16.37
CA ASP A 285 -9.59 -15.39 16.58
C ASP A 285 -9.77 -16.18 17.88
N ALA A 286 -8.86 -17.12 18.16
CA ALA A 286 -8.91 -17.93 19.37
C ALA A 286 -8.72 -17.08 20.63
N ASN A 287 -7.77 -16.14 20.61
CA ASN A 287 -7.58 -15.14 21.66
C ASN A 287 -8.85 -14.30 21.85
N ALA A 288 -9.43 -13.78 20.77
CA ALA A 288 -10.61 -12.93 20.84
C ALA A 288 -11.80 -13.65 21.46
N ARG A 289 -12.11 -14.87 20.99
CA ARG A 289 -13.23 -15.66 21.51
C ARG A 289 -13.03 -16.07 22.96
N GLY A 290 -11.81 -16.47 23.35
CA GLY A 290 -11.54 -16.88 24.72
C GLY A 290 -11.62 -15.74 25.72
N ILE A 291 -11.12 -14.55 25.38
CA ILE A 291 -11.21 -13.36 26.25
C ILE A 291 -12.66 -12.86 26.32
N ALA A 292 -13.34 -12.75 25.17
CA ALA A 292 -14.72 -12.29 25.11
C ALA A 292 -15.70 -13.21 25.85
N ALA A 293 -15.43 -14.53 25.89
CA ALA A 293 -16.21 -15.48 26.67
C ALA A 293 -16.19 -15.19 28.18
N GLY A 294 -15.14 -14.52 28.67
CA GLY A 294 -15.03 -14.04 30.04
C GLY A 294 -15.76 -12.72 30.32
N GLY A 295 -16.44 -12.14 29.33
CA GLY A 295 -17.13 -10.85 29.41
C GLY A 295 -16.23 -9.62 29.25
N THR A 296 -14.95 -9.83 28.96
CA THR A 296 -13.97 -8.75 28.78
C THR A 296 -14.14 -8.11 27.38
N PRO A 297 -14.11 -6.76 27.26
CA PRO A 297 -14.18 -6.11 25.96
C PRO A 297 -13.01 -6.50 25.04
N VAL A 298 -13.34 -6.89 23.82
CA VAL A 298 -12.36 -7.27 22.80
C VAL A 298 -12.67 -6.56 21.49
N ARG A 299 -11.63 -6.02 20.86
CA ARG A 299 -11.68 -5.55 19.47
C ARG A 299 -10.64 -6.28 18.64
N VAL A 300 -11.00 -6.62 17.41
CA VAL A 300 -10.10 -7.29 16.46
C VAL A 300 -9.87 -6.41 15.24
N ALA A 301 -8.62 -6.29 14.81
CA ALA A 301 -8.25 -5.62 13.58
C ALA A 301 -7.27 -6.48 12.78
N TRP A 302 -7.56 -6.72 11.51
CA TRP A 302 -6.63 -7.37 10.58
C TRP A 302 -5.97 -6.35 9.67
N PHE A 303 -4.71 -6.57 9.30
CA PHE A 303 -3.99 -5.72 8.35
C PHE A 303 -3.17 -6.60 7.39
N THR A 304 -2.74 -6.05 6.27
CA THR A 304 -2.15 -6.84 5.17
C THR A 304 -0.73 -7.35 5.43
N GLY A 305 -0.08 -6.89 6.50
CA GLY A 305 1.26 -7.33 6.90
C GLY A 305 1.25 -8.60 7.76
N GLY A 306 2.24 -8.75 8.62
CA GLY A 306 2.48 -9.95 9.46
C GLY A 306 3.96 -10.33 9.48
N HIS A 307 4.30 -11.49 10.03
CA HIS A 307 5.70 -11.96 10.05
C HIS A 307 6.30 -12.14 8.65
N ASP A 308 5.49 -12.49 7.66
CA ASP A 308 5.90 -12.59 6.26
C ASP A 308 5.63 -11.29 5.50
N GLY A 309 4.60 -10.52 5.86
CA GLY A 309 4.23 -9.27 5.17
C GLY A 309 4.94 -8.00 5.67
N GLY A 310 5.66 -8.06 6.79
CA GLY A 310 6.21 -6.91 7.50
C GLY A 310 5.11 -6.00 8.10
N ASP A 311 5.41 -4.70 8.25
CA ASP A 311 4.47 -3.70 8.80
C ASP A 311 3.26 -3.40 7.88
N GLY A 312 3.24 -3.96 6.67
CA GLY A 312 2.28 -3.61 5.63
C GLY A 312 2.47 -2.18 5.08
N PRO A 313 1.56 -1.73 4.19
CA PRO A 313 1.60 -0.39 3.63
C PRO A 313 1.41 0.74 4.66
N GLN A 314 1.81 1.95 4.31
CA GLN A 314 1.69 3.11 5.20
C GLN A 314 0.25 3.32 5.70
N THR A 315 -0.75 3.09 4.86
CA THR A 315 -2.17 3.19 5.26
C THR A 315 -2.56 2.19 6.35
N ASP A 316 -1.98 0.99 6.36
CA ASP A 316 -2.18 0.03 7.44
C ASP A 316 -1.46 0.47 8.71
N ARG A 317 -0.21 0.94 8.59
CA ARG A 317 0.59 1.43 9.72
C ARG A 317 -0.09 2.60 10.43
N ASP A 318 -0.59 3.57 9.68
CA ASP A 318 -1.32 4.73 10.21
C ASP A 318 -2.61 4.29 10.93
N ARG A 319 -3.34 3.34 10.35
CA ARG A 319 -4.56 2.79 10.98
C ARG A 319 -4.25 2.03 12.26
N VAL A 320 -3.24 1.17 12.25
CA VAL A 320 -2.79 0.41 13.44
C VAL A 320 -2.39 1.37 14.55
N ARG A 321 -1.59 2.40 14.24
CA ARG A 321 -1.20 3.47 15.19
C ARG A 321 -2.42 4.19 15.77
N TYR A 322 -3.37 4.57 14.91
CA TYR A 322 -4.61 5.22 15.34
C TYR A 322 -5.43 4.33 16.28
N LEU A 323 -5.62 3.04 15.94
CA LEU A 323 -6.38 2.11 16.76
C LEU A 323 -5.72 1.89 18.13
N THR A 324 -4.40 1.73 18.16
CA THR A 324 -3.62 1.60 19.41
C THR A 324 -3.77 2.84 20.28
N ALA A 325 -3.59 4.04 19.71
CA ALA A 325 -3.74 5.30 20.44
C ALA A 325 -5.16 5.48 20.99
N GLN A 326 -6.20 5.26 20.17
CA GLN A 326 -7.60 5.33 20.59
C GLN A 326 -7.89 4.36 21.76
N TRP A 327 -7.38 3.13 21.69
CA TRP A 327 -7.60 2.12 22.71
C TRP A 327 -6.96 2.52 24.05
N LEU A 328 -5.70 2.93 24.02
CA LEU A 328 -4.96 3.36 25.20
C LEU A 328 -5.54 4.65 25.79
N ASP A 329 -5.94 5.61 24.95
CA ASP A 329 -6.54 6.86 25.41
C ASP A 329 -7.81 6.57 26.23
N HIS A 330 -8.68 5.70 25.71
CA HIS A 330 -9.91 5.37 26.42
C HIS A 330 -9.66 4.58 27.71
N TYR A 331 -8.99 3.43 27.62
CA TYR A 331 -8.90 2.50 28.75
C TYR A 331 -7.78 2.85 29.74
N VAL A 332 -6.64 3.37 29.27
CA VAL A 332 -5.50 3.68 30.14
C VAL A 332 -5.47 5.14 30.53
N LYS A 333 -5.68 6.08 29.61
CA LYS A 333 -5.67 7.52 29.94
C LYS A 333 -6.97 7.98 30.58
N GLY A 334 -8.09 7.34 30.24
CA GLY A 334 -9.44 7.75 30.65
C GLY A 334 -9.93 8.98 29.86
N ALA A 335 -9.48 9.11 28.61
CA ALA A 335 -9.78 10.22 27.72
C ALA A 335 -10.27 9.71 26.36
N GLY A 336 -10.96 10.56 25.59
CA GLY A 336 -11.46 10.19 24.28
C GLY A 336 -12.71 9.29 24.31
N ASP A 337 -13.28 9.08 23.12
CA ASP A 337 -14.51 8.31 22.95
C ASP A 337 -14.26 6.81 23.16
N ALA A 338 -15.31 6.11 23.61
CA ALA A 338 -15.28 4.66 23.70
C ALA A 338 -14.97 4.04 22.32
N PRO A 339 -13.96 3.16 22.20
CA PRO A 339 -13.66 2.47 20.96
C PRO A 339 -14.87 1.67 20.49
N SER A 340 -15.15 1.70 19.19
CA SER A 340 -16.19 0.86 18.61
C SER A 340 -15.87 -0.63 18.77
N ASN A 341 -16.89 -1.46 19.01
CA ASN A 341 -16.79 -2.92 18.97
C ASN A 341 -16.61 -3.50 17.54
N SER A 342 -16.50 -2.60 16.54
CA SER A 342 -16.30 -2.97 15.15
C SER A 342 -15.06 -3.84 14.93
N PHE A 343 -15.22 -4.84 14.06
CA PHE A 343 -14.11 -5.53 13.42
C PHE A 343 -13.69 -4.75 12.18
N THR A 344 -12.37 -4.63 12.00
CA THR A 344 -11.80 -3.96 10.82
C THR A 344 -10.77 -4.82 10.14
N TRP A 345 -10.68 -4.77 8.82
CA TRP A 345 -9.63 -5.43 8.05
C TRP A 345 -9.18 -4.57 6.87
N SER A 346 -8.03 -4.88 6.29
CA SER A 346 -7.52 -4.19 5.12
C SER A 346 -7.59 -5.09 3.90
N ARG A 347 -7.68 -4.51 2.71
CA ARG A 347 -7.50 -5.25 1.45
C ARG A 347 -6.60 -4.46 0.53
N VAL A 348 -5.63 -5.13 -0.09
CA VAL A 348 -4.78 -4.52 -1.11
C VAL A 348 -5.66 -4.04 -2.27
N ALA A 349 -5.59 -2.74 -2.56
CA ALA A 349 -6.43 -2.07 -3.55
C ALA A 349 -5.67 -1.73 -4.85
N GLY A 350 -4.34 -1.64 -4.80
CA GLY A 350 -3.51 -1.33 -5.96
C GLY A 350 -2.14 -0.76 -5.59
N PHE A 351 -1.50 -0.08 -6.55
CA PHE A 351 -0.17 0.52 -6.42
C PHE A 351 -0.26 2.05 -6.53
N ASP A 352 0.37 2.80 -5.62
CA ASP A 352 0.48 4.26 -5.71
C ASP A 352 1.71 4.67 -6.53
N ALA A 353 1.50 5.52 -7.53
CA ALA A 353 2.57 6.06 -8.36
C ALA A 353 3.41 7.14 -7.66
N MET A 354 2.89 7.78 -6.60
CA MET A 354 3.59 8.83 -5.86
C MET A 354 4.47 8.26 -4.74
N ASP A 355 3.97 7.26 -4.00
CA ASP A 355 4.66 6.68 -2.83
C ASP A 355 5.44 5.38 -3.13
N ARG A 356 5.39 4.87 -4.39
CA ARG A 356 6.04 3.61 -4.82
C ARG A 356 5.68 2.41 -3.93
N GLY A 357 4.46 2.37 -3.39
CA GLY A 357 4.00 1.34 -2.46
C GLY A 357 2.60 0.83 -2.80
N LEU A 358 2.25 -0.33 -2.23
CA LEU A 358 0.87 -0.84 -2.26
C LEU A 358 -0.04 0.09 -1.46
N VAL A 359 -1.30 0.23 -1.88
CA VAL A 359 -2.33 0.95 -1.12
C VAL A 359 -3.38 -0.06 -0.68
N THR A 360 -3.79 0.03 0.58
CA THR A 360 -4.90 -0.76 1.12
C THR A 360 -6.15 0.08 1.30
N ASN A 361 -7.30 -0.56 1.11
CA ASN A 361 -8.59 -0.04 1.54
C ASN A 361 -8.97 -0.73 2.86
N GLY A 362 -9.33 0.05 3.87
CA GLY A 362 -9.88 -0.46 5.12
C GLY A 362 -11.37 -0.75 4.98
N PHE A 363 -11.86 -1.76 5.68
CA PHE A 363 -13.27 -2.13 5.78
C PHE A 363 -13.64 -2.36 7.24
N SER A 364 -14.92 -2.17 7.56
CA SER A 364 -15.46 -2.39 8.90
C SER A 364 -16.82 -3.07 8.89
N VAL A 365 -17.09 -3.82 9.95
CA VAL A 365 -18.43 -4.31 10.35
C VAL A 365 -18.60 -4.14 11.86
N ASP A 366 -19.84 -4.00 12.32
CA ASP A 366 -20.14 -3.63 13.72
C ASP A 366 -19.69 -4.68 14.76
N THR A 367 -19.63 -5.95 14.37
CA THR A 367 -19.31 -7.06 15.28
C THR A 367 -18.32 -8.00 14.63
N TYR A 368 -17.36 -8.48 15.40
CA TYR A 368 -16.39 -9.46 14.92
C TYR A 368 -17.07 -10.78 14.53
N PRO A 369 -17.03 -11.19 13.24
CA PRO A 369 -17.75 -12.37 12.77
C PRO A 369 -16.99 -13.68 13.01
N GLY A 370 -15.78 -13.62 13.58
CA GLY A 370 -14.87 -14.76 13.70
C GLY A 370 -14.42 -15.27 12.33
N LEU A 371 -13.80 -16.46 12.32
CA LEU A 371 -13.31 -17.07 11.07
C LEU A 371 -14.41 -17.62 10.15
N THR A 372 -15.65 -17.75 10.62
CA THR A 372 -16.78 -18.26 9.82
C THR A 372 -17.43 -17.19 8.94
N GLY A 373 -17.04 -15.92 9.13
CA GLY A 373 -17.67 -14.80 8.46
C GLY A 373 -19.14 -14.62 8.84
N THR A 374 -19.85 -13.77 8.09
CA THR A 374 -21.28 -13.50 8.30
C THR A 374 -22.18 -14.40 7.44
N ALA A 375 -21.63 -14.98 6.37
CA ALA A 375 -22.30 -15.91 5.49
C ALA A 375 -21.30 -16.92 4.92
N LEU A 376 -21.79 -18.07 4.47
CA LEU A 376 -21.00 -19.12 3.84
C LEU A 376 -21.43 -19.27 2.37
N SER A 377 -20.46 -19.34 1.48
CA SER A 377 -20.68 -19.68 0.07
C SER A 377 -20.02 -21.01 -0.26
N GLN A 378 -20.73 -21.90 -0.95
CA GLN A 378 -20.19 -23.18 -1.38
C GLN A 378 -19.80 -23.08 -2.86
N VAL A 379 -18.51 -23.25 -3.14
CA VAL A 379 -17.97 -23.26 -4.50
C VAL A 379 -17.68 -24.69 -4.91
N ALA A 380 -18.38 -25.17 -5.93
CA ALA A 380 -18.19 -26.52 -6.42
C ALA A 380 -16.80 -26.70 -7.05
N LEU A 381 -16.12 -27.78 -6.67
CA LEU A 381 -14.82 -28.14 -7.23
C LEU A 381 -14.93 -29.50 -7.91
N THR A 382 -14.19 -29.67 -9.00
CA THR A 382 -14.18 -30.89 -9.79
C THR A 382 -12.74 -31.36 -10.03
N GLY A 383 -12.57 -32.67 -10.07
CA GLY A 383 -11.30 -33.32 -10.36
C GLY A 383 -11.33 -34.79 -9.95
N PRO A 384 -10.69 -35.69 -10.71
CA PRO A 384 -10.61 -37.09 -10.32
C PRO A 384 -9.71 -37.26 -9.09
N THR A 385 -9.81 -38.40 -8.44
CA THR A 385 -8.79 -38.84 -7.48
C THR A 385 -7.44 -38.98 -8.20
N GLN A 386 -6.37 -38.52 -7.57
CA GLN A 386 -5.05 -38.42 -8.20
C GLN A 386 -3.97 -39.08 -7.33
N PRO A 387 -3.06 -39.87 -7.91
CA PRO A 387 -1.86 -40.31 -7.22
C PRO A 387 -0.84 -39.15 -7.13
N ILE A 388 -0.27 -38.95 -5.95
CA ILE A 388 0.73 -37.91 -5.68
C ILE A 388 1.92 -38.52 -4.93
N ALA A 389 3.13 -38.21 -5.37
CA ALA A 389 4.34 -38.77 -4.79
C ALA A 389 4.87 -37.89 -3.66
N ASN A 390 5.13 -38.47 -2.49
CA ASN A 390 6.05 -37.94 -1.50
C ASN A 390 7.47 -38.38 -1.87
N PRO A 391 8.35 -37.47 -2.34
CA PRO A 391 9.75 -37.82 -2.55
C PRO A 391 10.49 -38.02 -1.21
N PRO A 392 11.67 -38.67 -1.20
CA PRO A 392 12.42 -38.90 0.03
C PRO A 392 12.69 -37.60 0.82
N GLY A 393 12.15 -37.53 2.04
CA GLY A 393 12.27 -36.35 2.92
C GLY A 393 11.59 -35.09 2.38
N GLY A 394 10.69 -35.23 1.40
CA GLY A 394 10.05 -34.11 0.73
C GLY A 394 10.96 -33.34 -0.24
N ASN A 395 12.09 -33.90 -0.68
CA ASN A 395 13.04 -33.19 -1.56
C ASN A 395 12.98 -33.70 -3.01
N PRO A 396 12.81 -32.82 -4.02
CA PRO A 396 12.62 -31.37 -3.92
C PRO A 396 11.25 -30.99 -3.34
N ALA A 397 11.18 -29.84 -2.64
CA ALA A 397 9.97 -29.31 -2.02
C ALA A 397 9.49 -28.01 -2.70
N ALA A 398 8.17 -27.77 -2.69
CA ALA A 398 7.62 -26.48 -3.05
C ALA A 398 7.98 -25.41 -2.00
N ILE A 399 8.08 -24.15 -2.42
CA ILE A 399 8.31 -23.01 -1.51
C ILE A 399 7.07 -22.14 -1.56
N SER A 400 6.22 -22.24 -0.54
CA SER A 400 5.00 -21.42 -0.47
C SER A 400 5.21 -20.11 0.28
N ALA A 401 6.14 -20.10 1.23
CA ALA A 401 6.56 -18.91 1.95
C ALA A 401 8.06 -19.02 2.27
N LEU A 402 8.72 -17.88 2.39
CA LEU A 402 10.10 -17.78 2.86
C LEU A 402 10.11 -17.03 4.20
N PRO A 403 10.14 -17.76 5.34
CA PRO A 403 10.24 -17.15 6.65
C PRO A 403 11.39 -16.14 6.71
N GLY A 404 11.13 -14.96 7.26
CA GLY A 404 12.14 -13.89 7.42
C GLY A 404 12.50 -13.11 6.14
N ALA A 405 11.91 -13.41 4.98
CA ALA A 405 12.13 -12.64 3.75
C ALA A 405 11.34 -11.31 3.71
N GLY A 406 10.46 -11.07 4.71
CA GLY A 406 9.55 -9.93 4.75
C GLY A 406 8.69 -9.84 3.48
N ALA A 407 8.25 -8.63 3.12
CA ALA A 407 7.33 -8.41 2.00
C ALA A 407 7.79 -9.03 0.66
N LEU A 408 9.10 -9.25 0.46
CA LEU A 408 9.66 -9.92 -0.73
C LEU A 408 9.30 -11.42 -0.81
N GLY A 409 9.02 -12.08 0.32
CA GLY A 409 8.57 -13.47 0.33
C GLY A 409 7.17 -13.66 -0.26
N SER A 410 6.32 -12.64 -0.18
CA SER A 410 4.92 -12.67 -0.65
C SER A 410 4.75 -12.48 -2.17
N VAL A 411 5.81 -12.11 -2.91
CA VAL A 411 5.76 -11.78 -4.35
C VAL A 411 6.34 -12.87 -5.26
N LEU A 412 6.87 -13.97 -4.71
CA LEU A 412 7.40 -15.06 -5.53
C LEU A 412 6.24 -15.95 -6.04
N PRO A 413 6.26 -16.35 -7.33
CA PRO A 413 5.25 -17.27 -7.87
C PRO A 413 5.41 -18.63 -7.19
N VAL A 414 4.46 -18.96 -6.32
CA VAL A 414 4.38 -20.27 -5.67
C VAL A 414 3.75 -21.26 -6.62
N THR A 415 4.50 -22.28 -7.02
CA THR A 415 3.98 -23.41 -7.79
C THR A 415 4.29 -24.73 -7.10
N ASP A 416 3.27 -25.59 -7.01
CA ASP A 416 3.47 -26.95 -6.54
C ASP A 416 4.24 -27.77 -7.58
N LEU A 417 5.07 -28.70 -7.09
CA LEU A 417 5.96 -29.47 -7.95
C LEU A 417 5.19 -30.56 -8.72
N PRO A 418 5.39 -30.69 -10.06
CA PRO A 418 4.72 -31.72 -10.86
C PRO A 418 4.88 -33.13 -10.27
N GLY A 419 3.79 -33.89 -10.21
CA GLY A 419 3.75 -35.25 -9.65
C GLY A 419 3.72 -35.33 -8.12
N GLN A 420 3.82 -34.20 -7.41
CA GLN A 420 3.77 -34.12 -5.94
C GLN A 420 2.49 -33.46 -5.40
N HIS A 421 1.51 -33.19 -6.26
CA HIS A 421 0.26 -32.53 -5.86
C HIS A 421 -0.91 -32.95 -6.74
N ALA A 422 -2.12 -32.80 -6.20
CA ALA A 422 -3.39 -32.98 -6.88
C ALA A 422 -4.14 -31.65 -6.93
N MET A 423 -4.81 -31.36 -8.04
CA MET A 423 -5.56 -30.12 -8.23
C MET A 423 -7.05 -30.40 -8.42
N PHE A 424 -7.88 -29.55 -7.82
CA PHE A 424 -9.33 -29.55 -7.96
C PHE A 424 -9.84 -28.14 -8.18
N ASP A 425 -10.49 -27.91 -9.32
CA ASP A 425 -10.81 -26.57 -9.81
C ASP A 425 -12.32 -26.34 -9.85
N SER A 426 -12.71 -25.10 -9.59
CA SER A 426 -14.07 -24.64 -9.85
C SER A 426 -14.29 -24.33 -11.34
N ALA A 427 -15.56 -24.25 -11.72
CA ALA A 427 -15.94 -23.46 -12.89
C ALA A 427 -15.58 -21.97 -12.64
N PRO A 428 -15.44 -21.15 -13.70
CA PRO A 428 -15.33 -19.70 -13.55
C PRO A 428 -16.47 -19.17 -12.69
N LEU A 429 -16.16 -18.34 -11.69
CA LEU A 429 -17.17 -17.78 -10.82
C LEU A 429 -18.06 -16.80 -11.61
N ALA A 430 -19.38 -16.92 -11.44
CA ALA A 430 -20.33 -16.02 -12.09
C ALA A 430 -20.26 -14.60 -11.49
N ASP A 431 -20.09 -14.52 -10.18
CA ASP A 431 -20.00 -13.29 -9.40
C ASP A 431 -18.72 -13.29 -8.56
N ALA A 432 -18.23 -12.08 -8.26
CA ALA A 432 -17.08 -11.94 -7.37
C ALA A 432 -17.44 -12.33 -5.93
N VAL A 433 -16.48 -12.96 -5.24
CA VAL A 433 -16.65 -13.45 -3.86
C VAL A 433 -15.60 -12.82 -2.96
N ASP A 434 -16.04 -12.11 -1.92
CA ASP A 434 -15.16 -11.56 -0.88
C ASP A 434 -14.98 -12.57 0.25
N ILE A 435 -13.88 -13.31 0.21
CA ILE A 435 -13.50 -14.28 1.24
C ILE A 435 -12.86 -13.53 2.40
N VAL A 436 -13.47 -13.64 3.59
CA VAL A 436 -12.96 -13.07 4.84
C VAL A 436 -13.21 -14.10 5.94
N GLY A 437 -12.18 -14.86 6.28
CA GLY A 437 -12.25 -15.96 7.25
C GLY A 437 -11.57 -17.24 6.75
N ALA A 438 -11.77 -18.36 7.45
CA ALA A 438 -11.19 -19.67 7.17
C ALA A 438 -12.08 -20.55 6.26
N PRO A 439 -11.67 -20.83 5.01
CA PRO A 439 -12.37 -21.79 4.17
C PRO A 439 -12.25 -23.22 4.71
N THR A 440 -13.18 -24.10 4.34
CA THR A 440 -13.11 -25.53 4.67
C THR A 440 -13.33 -26.40 3.44
N VAL A 441 -12.57 -27.48 3.34
CA VAL A 441 -12.69 -28.47 2.26
C VAL A 441 -12.68 -29.89 2.84
N SER A 442 -13.48 -30.80 2.28
CA SER A 442 -13.49 -32.20 2.69
C SER A 442 -12.71 -33.05 1.70
N ILE A 443 -11.72 -33.80 2.19
CA ILE A 443 -10.79 -34.62 1.39
C ILE A 443 -10.84 -36.09 1.81
N ARG A 444 -10.38 -36.98 0.93
CA ARG A 444 -10.05 -38.37 1.22
C ARG A 444 -8.61 -38.62 0.82
N ALA A 445 -7.94 -39.49 1.56
CA ALA A 445 -6.60 -39.95 1.26
C ALA A 445 -6.47 -41.44 1.50
N ALA A 446 -5.64 -42.11 0.70
CA ALA A 446 -5.18 -43.46 0.91
C ALA A 446 -3.65 -43.49 0.88
N SER A 447 -3.07 -44.33 1.73
CA SER A 447 -1.63 -44.46 1.87
C SER A 447 -1.25 -45.92 2.11
N PRO A 448 -0.26 -46.47 1.37
CA PRO A 448 0.27 -47.81 1.62
C PRO A 448 0.84 -48.01 3.03
N THR A 449 1.28 -46.93 3.68
CA THR A 449 1.89 -46.97 5.03
C THR A 449 0.89 -46.69 6.14
N GLY A 450 -0.37 -46.35 5.80
CA GLY A 450 -1.38 -45.93 6.76
C GLY A 450 -1.23 -44.49 7.28
N GLU A 451 -0.20 -43.75 6.86
CA GLU A 451 0.01 -42.34 7.19
C GLU A 451 0.25 -41.49 5.93
N ALA A 452 -0.23 -40.24 5.92
CA ALA A 452 0.12 -39.23 4.93
C ALA A 452 0.31 -37.86 5.57
N VAL A 453 1.36 -37.13 5.16
CA VAL A 453 1.51 -35.70 5.43
C VAL A 453 1.14 -34.94 4.17
N LEU A 454 0.18 -34.03 4.29
CA LEU A 454 -0.41 -33.29 3.18
C LEU A 454 -0.43 -31.80 3.47
N PHE A 455 -0.31 -31.00 2.42
CA PHE A 455 -0.33 -29.54 2.44
C PHE A 455 -1.47 -29.06 1.55
N VAL A 456 -2.55 -28.60 2.17
CA VAL A 456 -3.76 -28.17 1.45
C VAL A 456 -3.74 -26.65 1.28
N LYS A 457 -3.94 -26.20 0.04
CA LYS A 457 -3.79 -24.79 -0.36
C LYS A 457 -5.01 -24.34 -1.16
N LEU A 458 -5.41 -23.08 -1.01
CA LEU A 458 -6.45 -22.44 -1.81
C LEU A 458 -5.84 -21.38 -2.71
N TYR A 459 -5.93 -21.58 -4.01
CA TYR A 459 -5.45 -20.66 -5.03
C TYR A 459 -6.61 -19.89 -5.67
N ASP A 460 -6.33 -18.64 -6.01
CA ASP A 460 -7.11 -17.82 -6.93
C ASP A 460 -6.46 -17.88 -8.31
N LEU A 461 -7.18 -18.44 -9.30
CA LEU A 461 -6.71 -18.52 -10.68
C LEU A 461 -7.38 -17.41 -11.50
N ASP A 462 -6.56 -16.57 -12.14
CA ASP A 462 -7.07 -15.59 -13.12
C ASP A 462 -7.63 -16.26 -14.39
N GLU A 463 -8.19 -15.46 -15.30
CA GLU A 463 -8.75 -15.95 -16.56
C GLU A 463 -7.72 -16.66 -17.46
N ASN A 464 -6.43 -16.41 -17.27
CA ASN A 464 -5.33 -17.03 -18.00
C ASN A 464 -4.85 -18.34 -17.32
N GLY A 465 -5.40 -18.68 -16.15
CA GLY A 465 -4.98 -19.82 -15.34
C GLY A 465 -3.75 -19.55 -14.46
N THR A 466 -3.33 -18.30 -14.32
CA THR A 466 -2.23 -17.90 -13.41
C THR A 466 -2.72 -17.95 -11.98
N GLY A 467 -2.11 -18.82 -11.16
CA GLY A 467 -2.49 -19.00 -9.77
C GLY A 467 -1.78 -18.06 -8.81
N THR A 468 -2.54 -17.47 -7.90
CA THR A 468 -2.04 -16.73 -6.73
C THR A 468 -2.40 -17.49 -5.46
N LEU A 469 -1.40 -17.80 -4.64
CA LEU A 469 -1.60 -18.31 -3.28
C LEU A 469 -1.69 -17.12 -2.31
N PRO A 470 -2.82 -16.86 -1.65
CA PRO A 470 -2.95 -15.72 -0.75
C PRO A 470 -1.94 -15.82 0.40
N SER A 471 -1.03 -14.85 0.48
CA SER A 471 -0.01 -14.71 1.53
C SER A 471 0.87 -15.95 1.78
N GLY A 472 0.99 -16.86 0.82
CA GLY A 472 1.77 -18.09 1.01
C GLY A 472 1.20 -19.06 2.06
N LEU A 473 -0.06 -18.89 2.46
CA LEU A 473 -0.68 -19.64 3.55
C LEU A 473 -1.05 -21.08 3.15
N ILE A 474 -0.79 -22.03 4.04
CA ILE A 474 -1.01 -23.48 3.83
C ILE A 474 -1.69 -24.09 5.04
N ALA A 475 -2.58 -25.07 4.82
CA ALA A 475 -3.09 -25.99 5.84
C ALA A 475 -2.28 -27.30 5.84
N PRO A 476 -1.29 -27.46 6.73
CA PRO A 476 -0.62 -28.74 6.93
C PRO A 476 -1.52 -29.71 7.70
N VAL A 477 -1.49 -30.97 7.29
CA VAL A 477 -2.31 -32.05 7.83
C VAL A 477 -1.47 -33.31 7.93
N ARG A 478 -1.59 -34.02 9.06
CA ARG A 478 -1.10 -35.40 9.18
C ARG A 478 -2.29 -36.32 9.38
N LEU A 479 -2.47 -37.24 8.45
CA LEU A 479 -3.51 -38.25 8.50
C LEU A 479 -2.91 -39.60 8.87
N THR A 480 -3.50 -40.28 9.85
CA THR A 480 -3.12 -41.62 10.31
C THR A 480 -4.30 -42.58 10.16
N GLY A 481 -4.03 -43.89 10.17
CA GLY A 481 -5.07 -44.92 10.01
C GLY A 481 -5.68 -44.95 8.61
N LEU A 482 -4.94 -44.50 7.59
CA LEU A 482 -5.42 -44.47 6.22
C LEU A 482 -5.48 -45.89 5.62
N PRO A 483 -6.52 -46.20 4.81
CA PRO A 483 -6.56 -47.44 4.05
C PRO A 483 -5.59 -47.39 2.86
N THR A 484 -5.34 -48.55 2.26
CA THR A 484 -4.60 -48.66 1.00
C THR A 484 -5.45 -48.31 -0.23
N ASP A 485 -6.78 -48.44 -0.13
CA ASP A 485 -7.75 -48.08 -1.18
C ASP A 485 -8.56 -46.84 -0.75
N ILE A 486 -8.55 -45.81 -1.60
CA ILE A 486 -9.28 -44.55 -1.36
C ILE A 486 -10.80 -44.73 -1.32
N ALA A 487 -11.34 -45.79 -1.93
CA ALA A 487 -12.76 -46.11 -1.84
C ALA A 487 -13.20 -46.43 -0.40
N GLN A 488 -12.27 -46.91 0.43
CA GLN A 488 -12.49 -47.20 1.85
C GLN A 488 -12.16 -46.02 2.76
N ALA A 489 -11.58 -44.94 2.21
CA ALA A 489 -11.14 -43.78 2.99
C ALA A 489 -12.33 -42.97 3.50
N GLN A 490 -12.28 -42.63 4.78
CA GLN A 490 -13.26 -41.74 5.39
C GLN A 490 -12.98 -40.28 5.00
N PRO A 491 -14.02 -39.46 4.75
CA PRO A 491 -13.87 -38.02 4.58
C PRO A 491 -13.22 -37.37 5.80
N VAL A 492 -12.30 -36.43 5.56
CA VAL A 492 -11.70 -35.58 6.58
C VAL A 492 -11.89 -34.13 6.16
N THR A 493 -12.47 -33.31 7.03
CA THR A 493 -12.59 -31.87 6.81
C THR A 493 -11.30 -31.18 7.23
N VAL A 494 -10.76 -30.38 6.31
CA VAL A 494 -9.59 -29.54 6.51
C VAL A 494 -10.04 -28.09 6.58
N THR A 495 -9.68 -27.40 7.66
CA THR A 495 -9.83 -25.95 7.79
C THR A 495 -8.59 -25.29 7.20
N LEU A 496 -8.77 -24.53 6.12
CA LEU A 496 -7.70 -23.77 5.48
C LEU A 496 -7.39 -22.51 6.31
N PRO A 497 -6.17 -21.95 6.20
CA PRO A 497 -5.86 -20.71 6.87
C PRO A 497 -6.86 -19.62 6.49
N ALA A 498 -7.21 -18.77 7.46
CA ALA A 498 -8.06 -17.64 7.18
C ALA A 498 -7.36 -16.64 6.27
N ILE A 499 -8.10 -16.14 5.29
CA ILE A 499 -7.62 -15.19 4.28
C ILE A 499 -8.58 -14.02 4.17
N VAL A 500 -8.06 -12.91 3.70
CA VAL A 500 -8.82 -11.77 3.21
C VAL A 500 -8.52 -11.62 1.72
N ARG A 501 -9.48 -12.01 0.86
CA ARG A 501 -9.29 -11.93 -0.58
C ARG A 501 -10.61 -11.78 -1.31
N ARG A 502 -10.63 -10.88 -2.29
CA ARG A 502 -11.67 -10.83 -3.32
C ARG A 502 -11.27 -11.71 -4.49
N ILE A 503 -12.11 -12.67 -4.83
CA ILE A 503 -12.00 -13.48 -6.05
C ILE A 503 -12.93 -12.85 -7.07
N GLU A 504 -12.40 -12.40 -8.21
CA GLU A 504 -13.20 -11.69 -9.20
C GLU A 504 -14.12 -12.64 -10.00
N ALA A 505 -15.19 -12.09 -10.58
CA ALA A 505 -15.99 -12.84 -11.55
C ALA A 505 -15.10 -13.28 -12.74
N GLY A 506 -15.30 -14.49 -13.24
CA GLY A 506 -14.46 -15.09 -14.28
C GLY A 506 -13.24 -15.85 -13.76
N HIS A 507 -12.77 -15.57 -12.54
CA HIS A 507 -11.69 -16.33 -11.90
C HIS A 507 -12.18 -17.72 -11.46
N ARG A 508 -11.23 -18.60 -11.10
CA ARG A 508 -11.53 -19.93 -10.52
C ARG A 508 -10.87 -20.08 -9.16
N LEU A 509 -11.53 -20.82 -8.28
CA LEU A 509 -10.89 -21.35 -7.08
C LEU A 509 -10.25 -22.69 -7.39
N ARG A 510 -9.02 -22.90 -6.91
CA ARG A 510 -8.32 -24.18 -6.96
C ARG A 510 -7.94 -24.63 -5.56
N VAL A 511 -8.31 -25.84 -5.19
CA VAL A 511 -7.72 -26.53 -4.05
C VAL A 511 -6.58 -27.40 -4.56
N SER A 512 -5.38 -27.17 -4.04
CA SER A 512 -4.22 -28.03 -4.25
C SER A 512 -3.95 -28.85 -3.00
N ILE A 513 -3.69 -30.15 -3.18
CA ILE A 513 -3.26 -31.07 -2.11
C ILE A 513 -1.87 -31.56 -2.47
N ALA A 514 -0.84 -31.04 -1.80
CA ALA A 514 0.57 -31.36 -2.07
C ALA A 514 1.18 -32.27 -0.98
N THR A 515 2.29 -32.95 -1.30
CA THR A 515 3.03 -33.83 -0.38
C THR A 515 4.27 -33.18 0.23
N SER A 516 4.75 -32.06 -0.32
CA SER A 516 5.96 -31.39 0.12
C SER A 516 5.79 -29.87 0.24
N ASP A 517 6.41 -29.29 1.26
CA ASP A 517 6.64 -27.86 1.39
C ASP A 517 7.91 -27.61 2.21
N GLN A 518 8.75 -26.69 1.77
CA GLN A 518 10.06 -26.43 2.36
C GLN A 518 9.95 -25.92 3.81
N GLY A 519 8.84 -25.28 4.19
CA GLY A 519 8.60 -24.77 5.54
C GLY A 519 8.32 -25.86 6.58
N TYR A 520 8.07 -27.11 6.17
CA TYR A 520 7.56 -28.16 7.03
C TYR A 520 8.37 -29.46 6.96
N ALA A 521 8.27 -30.27 8.02
CA ALA A 521 8.83 -31.61 8.06
C ALA A 521 7.96 -32.59 7.27
N THR A 522 8.58 -33.34 6.37
CA THR A 522 7.94 -34.33 5.50
C THR A 522 8.55 -35.71 5.76
N PRO A 523 7.79 -36.82 5.64
CA PRO A 523 8.32 -38.16 5.87
C PRO A 523 9.55 -38.46 4.99
N ALA A 524 10.56 -39.10 5.59
CA ALA A 524 11.80 -39.48 4.93
C ALA A 524 11.59 -40.59 3.89
N GLU A 525 10.66 -41.52 4.16
CA GLU A 525 10.37 -42.63 3.26
C GLU A 525 9.54 -42.15 2.04
N PRO A 526 9.97 -42.50 0.81
CA PRO A 526 9.18 -42.21 -0.37
C PRO A 526 7.87 -43.00 -0.34
N THR A 527 6.76 -42.34 -0.68
CA THR A 527 5.45 -43.01 -0.72
C THR A 527 4.57 -42.34 -1.76
N VAL A 528 3.71 -43.10 -2.43
CA VAL A 528 2.67 -42.54 -3.31
C VAL A 528 1.35 -42.59 -2.56
N TYR A 529 0.73 -41.44 -2.36
CA TYR A 529 -0.61 -41.31 -1.81
C TYR A 529 -1.62 -41.22 -2.95
N THR A 530 -2.85 -41.65 -2.70
CA THR A 530 -3.98 -41.30 -3.57
C THR A 530 -4.87 -40.33 -2.81
N VAL A 531 -5.18 -39.18 -3.40
CA VAL A 531 -6.01 -38.14 -2.76
C VAL A 531 -7.18 -37.73 -3.65
N GLY A 532 -8.25 -37.24 -3.03
CA GLY A 532 -9.46 -36.80 -3.72
C GLY A 532 -10.32 -35.89 -2.84
N LEU A 533 -11.29 -35.22 -3.47
CA LEU A 533 -12.36 -34.55 -2.72
C LEU A 533 -13.37 -35.58 -2.20
N ALA A 534 -13.88 -35.32 -1.00
CA ALA A 534 -14.90 -36.13 -0.34
C ALA A 534 -16.29 -35.49 -0.35
N GLY A 535 -16.38 -34.21 -0.71
CA GLY A 535 -17.60 -33.41 -0.74
C GLY A 535 -17.73 -32.58 -2.02
N GLY A 536 -18.79 -31.79 -2.11
CA GLY A 536 -19.16 -31.06 -3.32
C GLY A 536 -18.29 -29.84 -3.67
N GLY A 537 -17.24 -29.52 -2.89
CA GLY A 537 -16.37 -28.37 -3.17
C GLY A 537 -15.71 -27.76 -1.93
N VAL A 538 -15.36 -26.48 -2.01
CA VAL A 538 -14.83 -25.67 -0.89
C VAL A 538 -15.93 -24.74 -0.37
N THR A 539 -16.04 -24.64 0.96
CA THR A 539 -16.90 -23.66 1.63
C THR A 539 -16.06 -22.47 2.01
N VAL A 540 -16.45 -21.27 1.56
CA VAL A 540 -15.72 -20.02 1.81
C VAL A 540 -16.57 -19.08 2.68
N PRO A 541 -16.01 -18.53 3.76
CA PRO A 541 -16.69 -17.53 4.58
C PRO A 541 -16.60 -16.16 3.92
N THR A 542 -17.71 -15.42 3.96
CA THR A 542 -17.82 -14.09 3.36
C THR A 542 -18.28 -13.06 4.38
N VAL A 543 -17.75 -11.85 4.26
CA VAL A 543 -18.13 -10.69 5.08
C VAL A 543 -18.36 -9.49 4.16
N THR A 544 -19.54 -8.87 4.28
CA THR A 544 -19.85 -7.61 3.58
C THR A 544 -19.53 -6.44 4.49
N GLY A 545 -18.39 -5.79 4.26
CA GLY A 545 -17.94 -4.64 5.04
C GLY A 545 -18.22 -3.30 4.40
N GLU A 546 -18.37 -2.27 5.23
CA GLU A 546 -18.40 -0.89 4.79
C GLU A 546 -16.96 -0.35 4.62
N PRO A 547 -16.63 0.32 3.51
CA PRO A 547 -15.32 0.93 3.34
C PRO A 547 -15.07 2.03 4.38
N ILE A 548 -13.91 1.97 5.05
CA ILE A 548 -13.47 3.01 5.97
C ILE A 548 -12.99 4.21 5.14
N ALA A 549 -13.60 5.37 5.36
CA ALA A 549 -13.24 6.59 4.63
C ALA A 549 -11.77 6.98 4.91
N THR A 550 -10.97 7.13 3.86
CA THR A 550 -9.59 7.62 3.97
C THR A 550 -9.54 9.14 3.84
N THR A 551 -8.56 9.76 4.49
CA THR A 551 -8.29 11.21 4.41
C THR A 551 -8.04 11.71 2.98
N ALA A 552 -7.71 10.81 2.05
CA ALA A 552 -7.62 11.09 0.61
C ALA A 552 -8.94 11.62 0.02
N VAL A 553 -10.11 11.22 0.57
CA VAL A 553 -11.42 11.74 0.13
C VAL A 553 -11.56 13.23 0.45
N LEU A 554 -11.10 13.66 1.62
CA LEU A 554 -11.11 15.07 2.03
C LEU A 554 -10.19 15.91 1.14
N TRP A 555 -8.98 15.41 0.85
CA TRP A 555 -8.05 16.11 -0.06
C TRP A 555 -8.58 16.26 -1.48
N ARG A 556 -9.35 15.29 -1.99
CA ARG A 556 -10.03 15.44 -3.30
C ARG A 556 -10.99 16.61 -3.30
N TRP A 557 -11.77 16.81 -2.23
CA TRP A 557 -12.67 17.96 -2.10
C TRP A 557 -11.92 19.28 -1.96
N VAL A 558 -10.80 19.30 -1.21
CA VAL A 558 -9.92 20.47 -1.13
C VAL A 558 -9.34 20.82 -2.51
N LEU A 559 -8.91 19.84 -3.28
CA LEU A 559 -8.33 20.03 -4.61
C LEU A 559 -9.38 20.50 -5.63
N VAL A 560 -10.60 19.94 -5.57
CA VAL A 560 -11.76 20.44 -6.35
C VAL A 560 -12.08 21.89 -6.01
N ALA A 561 -12.10 22.25 -4.71
CA ALA A 561 -12.33 23.63 -4.27
C ALA A 561 -11.22 24.58 -4.77
N LEU A 562 -9.96 24.14 -4.75
CA LEU A 562 -8.82 24.92 -5.23
C LEU A 562 -8.89 25.14 -6.75
N ILE A 563 -9.22 24.11 -7.52
CA ILE A 563 -9.44 24.21 -8.98
C ILE A 563 -10.60 25.19 -9.28
N ALA A 564 -11.70 25.09 -8.54
CA ALA A 564 -12.84 25.99 -8.70
C ALA A 564 -12.46 27.46 -8.42
N ALA A 565 -11.67 27.71 -7.38
CA ALA A 565 -11.17 29.05 -7.05
C ALA A 565 -10.27 29.62 -8.17
N VAL A 566 -9.38 28.80 -8.74
CA VAL A 566 -8.52 29.19 -9.87
C VAL A 566 -9.35 29.51 -11.12
N ALA A 567 -10.34 28.68 -11.43
CA ALA A 567 -11.23 28.89 -12.58
C ALA A 567 -12.04 30.20 -12.45
N LEU A 568 -12.54 30.49 -11.24
CA LEU A 568 -13.27 31.73 -10.95
C LEU A 568 -12.37 32.96 -11.11
N GLY A 569 -11.13 32.90 -10.60
CA GLY A 569 -10.13 33.96 -10.79
C GLY A 569 -9.85 34.25 -12.27
N LEU A 570 -9.67 33.20 -13.08
CA LEU A 570 -9.48 33.31 -14.54
C LEU A 570 -10.68 33.96 -15.23
N ALA A 571 -11.90 33.58 -14.88
CA ALA A 571 -13.13 34.16 -15.43
C ALA A 571 -13.23 35.67 -15.15
N VAL A 572 -12.91 36.10 -13.93
CA VAL A 572 -12.89 37.52 -13.53
C VAL A 572 -11.85 38.32 -14.34
N VAL A 573 -10.65 37.77 -14.53
CA VAL A 573 -9.60 38.42 -15.33
C VAL A 573 -10.05 38.61 -16.79
N VAL A 574 -10.67 37.59 -17.40
CA VAL A 574 -11.22 37.66 -18.76
C VAL A 574 -12.33 38.72 -18.88
N LEU A 575 -13.23 38.79 -17.90
CA LEU A 575 -14.32 39.78 -17.86
C LEU A 575 -13.78 41.21 -17.76
N ILE A 576 -12.77 41.46 -16.94
CA ILE A 576 -12.13 42.78 -16.80
C ILE A 576 -11.38 43.17 -18.09
N ALA A 577 -10.68 42.24 -18.72
CA ALA A 577 -9.98 42.46 -19.99
C ALA A 577 -10.95 42.83 -21.12
N ARG A 578 -12.09 42.11 -21.24
CA ARG A 578 -13.14 42.39 -22.22
C ARG A 578 -13.80 43.77 -22.02
N ARG A 579 -14.04 44.17 -20.77
CA ARG A 579 -14.62 45.49 -20.44
C ARG A 579 -13.69 46.65 -20.81
N ARG A 580 -12.38 46.49 -20.64
CA ARG A 580 -11.38 47.51 -21.02
C ARG A 580 -11.28 47.70 -22.54
N HIS A 581 -11.37 46.63 -23.32
CA HIS A 581 -11.25 46.72 -24.78
C HIS A 581 -12.43 47.45 -25.46
N ARG A 582 -13.65 47.38 -24.90
CA ARG A 582 -14.84 48.02 -25.48
C ARG A 582 -14.94 49.54 -25.26
N ARG A 583 -14.09 50.16 -24.43
CA ARG A 583 -14.18 51.59 -24.09
C ARG A 583 -13.30 52.53 -24.93
N THR A 584 -12.53 52.00 -25.89
CA THR A 584 -11.62 52.79 -26.71
C THR A 584 -12.22 53.13 -28.08
N ASP A 585 -12.45 54.43 -28.29
CA ASP A 585 -12.48 55.18 -29.56
C ASP A 585 -13.71 55.10 -30.51
N THR A 586 -14.62 56.07 -30.37
CA THR A 586 -15.66 56.41 -31.39
C THR A 586 -15.90 57.93 -31.50
N SER A 587 -14.90 58.78 -31.23
CA SER A 587 -15.04 60.24 -31.43
C SER A 587 -14.63 60.64 -32.86
N VAL A 588 -15.50 61.39 -33.54
CA VAL A 588 -15.22 62.04 -34.84
C VAL A 588 -14.73 63.46 -34.59
N LEU A 589 -13.59 63.85 -35.17
CA LEU A 589 -13.15 65.24 -35.19
C LEU A 589 -13.93 66.03 -36.26
N PRO A 590 -14.76 67.02 -35.87
CA PRO A 590 -15.62 67.75 -36.81
C PRO A 590 -14.83 68.49 -37.90
N GLU A 591 -13.63 68.97 -37.57
CA GLU A 591 -12.74 69.70 -38.49
C GLU A 591 -12.29 68.88 -39.71
N TYR A 592 -12.27 67.54 -39.62
CA TYR A 592 -11.84 66.65 -40.70
C TYR A 592 -12.96 65.74 -41.20
N ALA A 593 -14.21 65.98 -40.80
CA ALA A 593 -15.34 65.11 -41.14
C ALA A 593 -15.56 64.98 -42.66
N GLN A 594 -15.25 66.04 -43.42
CA GLN A 594 -15.41 66.07 -44.89
C GLN A 594 -14.13 65.71 -45.65
N THR A 595 -12.99 65.57 -44.97
CA THR A 595 -11.69 65.31 -45.57
C THR A 595 -11.41 63.79 -45.58
N PRO A 596 -11.20 63.16 -46.75
CA PRO A 596 -11.00 61.72 -46.83
C PRO A 596 -9.85 61.17 -46.01
N LEU A 597 -8.69 61.83 -46.01
CA LEU A 597 -7.53 61.37 -45.24
C LEU A 597 -6.69 62.56 -44.75
N VAL A 598 -6.40 62.57 -43.45
CA VAL A 598 -5.47 63.51 -42.81
C VAL A 598 -4.43 62.70 -42.05
N VAL A 599 -3.16 62.93 -42.34
CA VAL A 599 -2.01 62.29 -41.67
C VAL A 599 -1.19 63.38 -41.02
N LYS A 600 -0.96 63.26 -39.71
CA LYS A 600 -0.19 64.21 -38.90
C LYS A 600 0.95 63.52 -38.17
N GLN A 601 2.16 64.03 -38.33
CA GLN A 601 3.38 63.65 -37.62
C GLN A 601 3.61 62.13 -37.60
N LEU A 602 3.24 61.43 -38.67
CA LEU A 602 3.24 59.98 -38.69
C LEU A 602 4.65 59.43 -38.47
N ARG A 603 4.79 58.55 -37.48
CA ARG A 603 6.04 57.85 -37.17
C ARG A 603 5.79 56.35 -37.05
N LYS A 604 6.66 55.57 -37.68
CA LYS A 604 6.70 54.11 -37.50
C LYS A 604 8.12 53.65 -37.20
N GLU A 605 8.25 52.97 -36.06
CA GLU A 605 9.45 52.31 -35.59
C GLU A 605 9.12 50.82 -35.36
N TYR A 606 9.99 49.94 -35.84
CA TYR A 606 9.88 48.49 -35.64
C TYR A 606 10.59 48.06 -34.35
N ALA A 607 10.32 46.84 -33.89
CA ALA A 607 10.76 46.37 -32.56
C ALA A 607 12.29 46.27 -32.40
N ASP A 608 13.01 46.24 -33.52
CA ASP A 608 14.47 46.30 -33.63
C ASP A 608 15.04 47.72 -33.53
N GLY A 609 14.18 48.73 -33.33
CA GLY A 609 14.55 50.14 -33.26
C GLY A 609 14.64 50.84 -34.62
N PHE A 610 14.36 50.15 -35.73
CA PHE A 610 14.44 50.75 -37.06
C PHE A 610 13.25 51.69 -37.32
N VAL A 611 13.55 52.97 -37.59
CA VAL A 611 12.55 54.01 -37.89
C VAL A 611 12.27 54.04 -39.39
N ALA A 612 11.17 53.42 -39.80
CA ALA A 612 10.78 53.29 -41.20
C ALA A 612 9.99 54.49 -41.75
N VAL A 613 9.33 55.25 -40.88
CA VAL A 613 8.60 56.48 -41.24
C VAL A 613 8.80 57.47 -40.10
N SER A 614 9.10 58.74 -40.40
CA SER A 614 9.28 59.77 -39.37
C SER A 614 8.74 61.12 -39.84
N LYS A 615 7.81 61.70 -39.07
CA LYS A 615 7.23 63.03 -39.26
C LYS A 615 6.63 63.24 -40.67
N VAL A 616 5.79 62.32 -41.10
CA VAL A 616 5.04 62.48 -42.35
C VAL A 616 3.70 63.17 -42.08
N ASP A 617 3.48 64.30 -42.75
CA ASP A 617 2.26 65.10 -42.70
C ASP A 617 1.72 65.31 -44.11
N PHE A 618 0.49 64.89 -44.36
CA PHE A 618 -0.22 65.22 -45.60
C PHE A 618 -1.72 65.03 -45.46
N THR A 619 -2.45 65.72 -46.31
CA THR A 619 -3.91 65.64 -46.41
C THR A 619 -4.28 65.25 -47.84
N VAL A 620 -5.28 64.38 -48.00
CA VAL A 620 -5.87 64.00 -49.29
C VAL A 620 -7.29 64.52 -49.33
N GLU A 621 -7.53 65.47 -50.23
CA GLU A 621 -8.84 66.05 -50.46
C GLU A 621 -9.72 65.16 -51.35
N ARG A 622 -11.04 65.39 -51.31
CA ARG A 622 -11.99 64.61 -52.12
C ARG A 622 -11.70 64.77 -53.61
N GLY A 623 -11.54 63.65 -54.32
CA GLY A 623 -11.22 63.62 -55.75
C GLY A 623 -9.73 63.75 -56.08
N GLN A 624 -8.86 63.93 -55.08
CA GLN A 624 -7.42 64.05 -55.27
C GLN A 624 -6.74 62.67 -55.38
N VAL A 625 -5.80 62.55 -56.32
CA VAL A 625 -4.91 61.38 -56.43
C VAL A 625 -3.53 61.77 -55.90
N VAL A 626 -3.04 61.06 -54.87
CA VAL A 626 -1.72 61.31 -54.26
C VAL A 626 -0.81 60.12 -54.53
N GLY A 627 0.33 60.38 -55.16
CA GLY A 627 1.38 59.40 -55.40
C GLY A 627 2.53 59.55 -54.39
N LEU A 628 2.89 58.47 -53.70
CA LEU A 628 4.10 58.42 -52.87
C LEU A 628 5.27 57.90 -53.71
N LEU A 629 6.21 58.79 -54.08
CA LEU A 629 7.38 58.45 -54.89
C LEU A 629 8.67 58.56 -54.07
N GLY A 630 9.62 57.65 -54.30
CA GLY A 630 10.92 57.65 -53.62
C GLY A 630 11.67 56.32 -53.81
N PRO A 631 12.96 56.24 -53.46
CA PRO A 631 13.76 55.01 -53.59
C PRO A 631 13.23 53.85 -52.72
N ASN A 632 13.70 52.64 -52.98
CA ASN A 632 13.37 51.47 -52.15
C ASN A 632 13.86 51.70 -50.72
N GLY A 633 13.04 51.35 -49.74
CA GLY A 633 13.32 51.63 -48.33
C GLY A 633 12.89 53.00 -47.82
N ALA A 634 12.41 53.93 -48.67
CA ALA A 634 11.95 55.27 -48.26
C ALA A 634 10.63 55.31 -47.44
N GLY A 635 10.18 54.17 -46.91
CA GLY A 635 8.99 54.11 -46.05
C GLY A 635 7.64 53.99 -46.76
N LYS A 636 7.57 54.04 -48.10
CA LYS A 636 6.30 54.02 -48.88
C LYS A 636 5.33 52.90 -48.49
N THR A 637 5.78 51.64 -48.60
CA THR A 637 4.96 50.47 -48.28
C THR A 637 4.59 50.42 -46.80
N THR A 638 5.50 50.88 -45.93
CA THR A 638 5.22 51.00 -44.49
C THR A 638 4.13 52.03 -44.21
N THR A 639 4.19 53.22 -44.82
CA THR A 639 3.15 54.24 -44.73
C THR A 639 1.80 53.70 -45.21
N LEU A 640 1.76 53.04 -46.37
CA LEU A 640 0.53 52.43 -46.87
C LEU A 640 -0.03 51.38 -45.90
N ARG A 641 0.80 50.44 -45.42
CA ARG A 641 0.39 49.41 -44.44
C ARG A 641 -0.21 50.02 -43.16
N VAL A 642 0.35 51.13 -42.70
CA VAL A 642 -0.18 51.83 -41.53
C VAL A 642 -1.54 52.49 -41.85
N LEU A 643 -1.68 53.13 -43.01
CA LEU A 643 -2.95 53.73 -43.45
C LEU A 643 -4.08 52.71 -43.65
N MET A 644 -3.73 51.46 -43.94
CA MET A 644 -4.70 50.35 -44.05
C MET A 644 -4.98 49.66 -42.71
N GLY A 645 -4.37 50.12 -41.60
CA GLY A 645 -4.52 49.50 -40.29
C GLY A 645 -3.86 48.12 -40.16
N LEU A 646 -3.03 47.70 -41.12
CA LEU A 646 -2.30 46.42 -41.07
C LEU A 646 -1.15 46.45 -40.05
N THR A 647 -0.63 47.64 -39.76
CA THR A 647 0.43 47.84 -38.78
C THR A 647 0.14 49.09 -37.95
N GLN A 648 0.37 49.03 -36.63
CA GLN A 648 0.16 50.17 -35.74
C GLN A 648 1.28 51.23 -35.88
N PRO A 649 0.94 52.54 -35.99
CA PRO A 649 1.95 53.60 -35.92
C PRO A 649 2.60 53.62 -34.54
N SER A 650 3.88 54.02 -34.48
CA SER A 650 4.58 54.23 -33.21
C SER A 650 4.36 55.65 -32.66
N GLY A 651 3.89 56.58 -33.49
CA GLY A 651 3.48 57.93 -33.13
C GLY A 651 2.78 58.65 -34.29
N GLY A 652 2.21 59.82 -34.00
CA GLY A 652 1.38 60.58 -34.95
C GLY A 652 -0.08 60.15 -34.97
N GLU A 653 -0.89 60.85 -35.76
CA GLU A 653 -2.33 60.64 -35.84
C GLU A 653 -2.79 60.57 -37.30
N ILE A 654 -3.75 59.68 -37.55
CA ILE A 654 -4.34 59.48 -38.86
C ILE A 654 -5.85 59.59 -38.69
N PHE A 655 -6.50 60.36 -39.55
CA PHE A 655 -7.95 60.53 -39.54
C PHE A 655 -8.51 60.25 -40.94
N VAL A 656 -9.61 59.49 -40.97
CA VAL A 656 -10.38 59.21 -42.20
C VAL A 656 -11.81 59.69 -41.98
N PHE A 657 -12.25 60.70 -42.73
CA PHE A 657 -13.53 61.38 -42.51
C PHE A 657 -13.74 61.78 -41.03
N GLY A 658 -12.70 62.33 -40.39
CA GLY A 658 -12.72 62.74 -38.99
C GLY A 658 -12.61 61.60 -37.96
N HIS A 659 -12.72 60.32 -38.36
CA HIS A 659 -12.51 59.20 -37.45
C HIS A 659 -11.03 58.88 -37.30
N ARG A 660 -10.55 58.73 -36.06
CA ARG A 660 -9.18 58.28 -35.81
C ARG A 660 -8.97 56.86 -36.35
N LEU A 661 -7.93 56.68 -37.14
CA LEU A 661 -7.55 55.40 -37.71
C LEU A 661 -6.53 54.71 -36.80
N VAL A 662 -6.94 53.59 -36.24
CA VAL A 662 -6.11 52.63 -35.50
C VAL A 662 -6.40 51.21 -36.03
N PRO A 663 -5.50 50.23 -35.84
CA PRO A 663 -5.80 48.85 -36.22
C PRO A 663 -7.12 48.37 -35.61
N GLY A 664 -8.03 47.89 -36.45
CA GLY A 664 -9.38 47.45 -36.06
C GLY A 664 -10.44 48.58 -35.97
N ALA A 665 -10.12 49.82 -36.35
CA ALA A 665 -11.09 50.91 -36.35
C ALA A 665 -12.24 50.66 -37.35
N PRO A 666 -13.52 50.92 -36.98
CA PRO A 666 -14.66 50.70 -37.87
C PRO A 666 -14.56 51.44 -39.21
N VAL A 667 -13.87 52.58 -39.26
CA VAL A 667 -13.70 53.40 -40.47
C VAL A 667 -12.92 52.68 -41.58
N LEU A 668 -12.12 51.65 -41.25
CA LEU A 668 -11.39 50.84 -42.23
C LEU A 668 -12.33 50.13 -43.23
N SER A 669 -13.59 49.87 -42.84
CA SER A 669 -14.61 49.33 -43.75
C SER A 669 -14.92 50.26 -44.95
N ARG A 670 -14.58 51.54 -44.85
CA ARG A 670 -14.76 52.54 -45.92
C ARG A 670 -13.50 52.74 -46.78
N LEU A 671 -12.43 51.99 -46.51
CA LEU A 671 -11.17 52.04 -47.24
C LEU A 671 -11.03 50.82 -48.14
N GLY A 672 -10.98 51.03 -49.45
CA GLY A 672 -10.64 50.00 -50.42
C GLY A 672 -9.13 49.97 -50.65
N ALA A 673 -8.50 48.81 -50.55
CA ALA A 673 -7.07 48.67 -50.79
C ALA A 673 -6.73 47.38 -51.57
N LEU A 674 -5.74 47.49 -52.45
CA LEU A 674 -5.12 46.35 -53.14
C LEU A 674 -3.61 46.42 -52.87
N VAL A 675 -3.08 45.44 -52.15
CA VAL A 675 -1.67 45.34 -51.78
C VAL A 675 -1.19 43.95 -52.16
N GLU A 676 -0.17 43.87 -53.00
CA GLU A 676 0.70 42.70 -53.23
C GLU A 676 0.09 41.27 -52.98
N GLY A 677 -0.37 40.60 -54.06
CA GLY A 677 -0.45 39.12 -54.25
C GLY A 677 -1.50 38.28 -53.47
N PRO A 678 -2.31 37.39 -54.12
CA PRO A 678 -3.39 36.65 -53.44
C PRO A 678 -2.89 35.48 -52.54
N GLY A 679 -3.32 35.46 -51.27
CA GLY A 679 -3.07 34.38 -50.30
C GLY A 679 -4.14 33.27 -50.32
N PHE A 680 -3.82 32.11 -49.73
CA PHE A 680 -4.69 30.92 -49.69
C PHE A 680 -5.95 31.11 -48.83
N LEU A 681 -7.07 30.51 -49.26
CA LEU A 681 -8.37 30.54 -48.61
C LEU A 681 -8.48 29.36 -47.63
N PRO A 682 -8.45 29.57 -46.30
CA PRO A 682 -8.26 28.49 -45.32
C PRO A 682 -9.44 27.53 -45.18
N HIS A 683 -10.63 27.91 -45.67
CA HIS A 683 -11.84 27.08 -45.64
C HIS A 683 -11.97 26.17 -46.87
N LEU A 684 -11.00 26.23 -47.79
CA LEU A 684 -10.89 25.32 -48.93
C LEU A 684 -9.79 24.29 -48.65
N SER A 685 -10.00 23.06 -49.08
CA SER A 685 -8.95 22.03 -49.04
C SER A 685 -7.75 22.45 -49.89
N GLY A 686 -6.58 21.84 -49.64
CA GLY A 686 -5.36 22.16 -50.40
C GLY A 686 -5.55 22.01 -51.92
N LEU A 687 -6.29 20.98 -52.36
CA LEU A 687 -6.60 20.76 -53.77
C LEU A 687 -7.54 21.84 -54.34
N GLU A 688 -8.49 22.35 -53.54
CA GLU A 688 -9.43 23.39 -53.97
C GLU A 688 -8.75 24.76 -54.05
N ASN A 689 -7.83 25.06 -53.13
CA ASN A 689 -6.94 26.22 -53.25
C ASN A 689 -6.11 26.16 -54.54
N LEU A 690 -5.53 25.00 -54.85
CA LEU A 690 -4.77 24.80 -56.09
C LEU A 690 -5.66 24.94 -57.33
N LYS A 691 -6.87 24.39 -57.34
CA LYS A 691 -7.83 24.54 -58.44
C LYS A 691 -8.29 25.99 -58.63
N ALA A 692 -8.52 26.74 -57.55
CA ALA A 692 -8.88 28.16 -57.62
C ALA A 692 -7.70 29.02 -58.12
N TYR A 693 -6.48 28.65 -57.75
CA TYR A 693 -5.26 29.32 -58.18
C TYR A 693 -4.92 29.04 -59.65
N TRP A 694 -5.10 27.79 -60.10
CA TRP A 694 -4.77 27.32 -61.46
C TRP A 694 -5.93 27.47 -62.46
N GLY A 695 -7.16 27.64 -61.97
CA GLY A 695 -8.38 27.81 -62.76
C GLY A 695 -8.61 29.24 -63.27
N ARG A 696 -7.65 30.16 -63.07
CA ARG A 696 -7.73 31.50 -63.66
C ARG A 696 -7.49 31.42 -65.19
N PRO A 697 -8.22 32.17 -66.02
CA PRO A 697 -8.04 32.17 -67.46
C PRO A 697 -6.62 32.61 -67.82
N GLY A 698 -5.78 31.68 -68.30
CA GLY A 698 -4.39 31.96 -68.69
C GLY A 698 -3.50 30.72 -68.82
N ALA A 699 -3.78 29.63 -68.10
CA ALA A 699 -3.03 28.38 -68.24
C ALA A 699 -3.59 27.52 -69.40
N ARG A 700 -2.87 27.47 -70.52
CA ARG A 700 -3.26 26.72 -71.74
C ARG A 700 -3.43 25.23 -71.48
N ARG A 701 -4.59 24.71 -71.84
CA ARG A 701 -4.97 23.29 -71.87
C ARG A 701 -4.35 22.64 -73.13
N ARG A 702 -3.49 21.62 -73.00
CA ARG A 702 -3.19 20.66 -74.07
C ARG A 702 -3.83 19.32 -73.71
N THR A 703 -4.83 18.94 -74.49
CA THR A 703 -5.63 17.72 -74.38
C THR A 703 -4.83 16.49 -74.86
N PRO A 704 -5.10 15.27 -74.33
CA PRO A 704 -4.37 14.05 -74.70
C PRO A 704 -5.02 13.30 -75.87
N ALA A 705 -4.19 12.69 -76.72
CA ALA A 705 -4.54 11.66 -77.71
C ALA A 705 -3.76 10.39 -77.34
N SER A 706 -4.21 9.14 -77.48
CA SER A 706 -5.43 8.51 -78.01
C SER A 706 -5.39 7.01 -77.65
N THR A 707 -6.56 6.39 -77.45
CA THR A 707 -6.97 4.99 -77.82
C THR A 707 -6.09 3.75 -77.49
N ARG A 708 -6.63 2.86 -76.62
CA ARG A 708 -6.92 1.37 -76.72
C ARG A 708 -5.95 0.41 -77.50
N PRO A 709 -6.00 -0.94 -77.34
CA PRO A 709 -5.87 -1.85 -76.17
C PRO A 709 -4.97 -3.11 -76.45
N SER A 710 -4.90 -4.07 -75.50
CA SER A 710 -4.73 -5.54 -75.70
C SER A 710 -3.34 -6.25 -75.54
N ARG A 711 -3.44 -7.42 -74.88
CA ARG A 711 -2.69 -8.71 -74.99
C ARG A 711 -1.26 -8.87 -74.42
N SER A 712 -1.14 -9.92 -73.59
CA SER A 712 0.02 -10.71 -73.10
C SER A 712 0.78 -11.44 -74.24
N PRO A 713 1.81 -12.31 -74.05
CA PRO A 713 2.62 -12.74 -72.88
C PRO A 713 4.17 -12.87 -73.13
N GLY A 714 4.97 -13.25 -72.12
CA GLY A 714 6.07 -14.23 -72.29
C GLY A 714 7.55 -13.78 -72.34
N TRP A 715 8.39 -14.62 -71.70
CA TRP A 715 9.83 -14.91 -71.92
C TRP A 715 10.85 -13.86 -71.39
N ALA A 716 11.64 -14.11 -70.33
CA ALA A 716 12.71 -15.09 -70.08
C ALA A 716 14.14 -14.59 -70.43
N THR A 717 15.04 -14.68 -69.43
CA THR A 717 16.52 -14.82 -69.49
C THR A 717 17.35 -13.60 -69.96
N ARG A 718 18.58 -13.31 -69.51
CA ARG A 718 19.64 -14.02 -68.74
C ARG A 718 20.74 -13.01 -68.33
N SER A 719 21.43 -13.33 -67.22
CA SER A 719 22.86 -13.11 -66.85
C SER A 719 23.62 -11.85 -67.29
N THR A 720 24.42 -11.21 -66.43
CA THR A 720 25.81 -11.67 -66.16
C THR A 720 26.36 -11.31 -64.76
N ALA A 721 27.34 -12.13 -64.38
CA ALA A 721 28.03 -12.30 -63.09
C ALA A 721 29.01 -11.20 -62.64
N ARG A 722 29.28 -11.17 -61.33
CA ARG A 722 30.58 -11.47 -60.64
C ARG A 722 30.38 -11.29 -59.11
N SER A 723 30.48 -12.36 -58.30
CA SER A 723 31.66 -12.85 -57.55
C SER A 723 32.34 -11.75 -56.69
N ALA A 724 32.73 -11.92 -55.42
CA ALA A 724 32.97 -13.08 -54.56
C ALA A 724 33.06 -12.56 -53.10
N SER A 725 32.62 -13.32 -52.10
CA SER A 725 33.42 -14.15 -51.17
C SER A 725 33.31 -13.55 -49.75
N THR A 726 32.72 -14.27 -48.80
CA THR A 726 33.35 -15.16 -47.79
C THR A 726 33.46 -14.42 -46.45
N ALA A 727 33.25 -15.03 -45.29
CA ALA A 727 32.68 -16.31 -44.88
C ALA A 727 32.73 -16.28 -43.34
N THR A 728 31.70 -16.87 -42.70
CA THR A 728 31.78 -17.85 -41.59
C THR A 728 32.60 -17.54 -40.32
N ALA A 729 32.20 -17.96 -39.13
CA ALA A 729 31.21 -18.96 -38.73
C ALA A 729 30.54 -18.54 -37.42
#